data_AF-A0A841DQB5-F1
#
_entry.id   AF-A0A841DQB5-F1
#
_cell.length_a   1.000
_cell.length_b   1.000
_cell.length_c   1.000
_cell.angle_alpha   90.00
_cell.angle_beta   90.00
_cell.angle_gamma   90.00
#
_symmetry.space_group_name_H-M   'P 1'
#
loop_
_entity.id
_entity.type
_entity.pdbx_description
1 polymer ?
#
loop_
_entity_poly.entity_id
_entity_poly.type
_entity_poly.pdbx_seq_one_letter_code
_entity_poly.pdbx_strand_id
1 'polypeptide(L)'
;MKRPAALVVLLTAVLTALLAAVLVPPASATSDVRIEVLSTPRADMVSDGNVLLGITGRRLDELTVKLNGKDVTDAFTRQSDRLIGVVKGLVNGRNSITAANARLVVTNHPRTGPMLAGPHETPFICGTAGFITLAKVKLGPPTDTNCSVPTRIDYLYRSTIDRSLKVLPATRPADLATATTSDGRTVPYIVRVETGVINRSIYEYAVLNDPAGGEPTVVKAPSGWNGRLVYTFGGGCPGGWYQQGSGTGGINDDVLLGQGYAVASSSLNVFGVNCNGVLAAETMSMTREHILETIGVPKQTIGWGCSGGSYQVFQIADDYPGLLDGIVASCVFPEVGFATLHTITDSLLLDHYFQSATGWTAEQKRAAAGFGKVTTIANLAGAGRRIDPRVYCPAQLPVEQRYDPLNNPSGARCDVYDHQVNIWGKDPRTGAARRPLDNVGIQYGLDALNAGKITAAQFVDLNKAIGGFDHDANFVPSRTVADPRAISTAYRTGQLINGGGGLASTPIIDYRQYWDELPNGDIHLFFHSFSLRERLRKANGDADNQVMLVQAADAPGGFSTTNPVLTGALAALNRWMDATDADHGSGSPHARLMRNKPSALADACWSPTNQKIVEKQVDGIGTTKCNTYYPVWPSPRQVAGASVANDIIKCRLRPPTRSDYKVKLTSAQWKALRQTFRGGVCDWSAQGVGQQRPAGSWPTFP
;
A
#
# COMPACT_ATOMS: atom_id res chain seq x y z
N MET A 1 35.39 -1.81 52.45
CA MET A 1 36.79 -1.70 51.98
C MET A 1 37.16 -2.94 51.18
N LYS A 2 38.23 -2.88 50.38
CA LYS A 2 38.97 -3.96 49.65
C LYS A 2 38.32 -5.36 49.45
N ARG A 3 38.19 -5.76 48.17
CA ARG A 3 38.25 -7.18 47.69
C ARG A 3 39.67 -7.76 47.96
N PRO A 4 39.88 -9.09 47.96
CA PRO A 4 40.13 -9.90 46.74
C PRO A 4 39.49 -11.31 46.83
N ALA A 5 39.74 -12.31 45.96
CA ALA A 5 39.83 -12.41 44.49
C ALA A 5 39.69 -13.93 44.13
N ALA A 6 39.81 -14.34 42.86
CA ALA A 6 39.47 -15.70 42.41
C ALA A 6 40.62 -16.45 41.69
N LEU A 7 40.34 -17.72 41.36
CA LEU A 7 40.81 -18.52 40.20
C LEU A 7 41.99 -19.52 40.37
N VAL A 8 42.13 -20.37 39.32
CA VAL A 8 43.11 -21.47 39.04
C VAL A 8 42.81 -22.81 39.77
N VAL A 9 42.48 -23.98 39.20
CA VAL A 9 42.43 -24.64 37.84
C VAL A 9 43.48 -25.77 37.66
N LEU A 10 43.15 -26.82 36.87
CA LEU A 10 43.92 -28.04 36.47
C LEU A 10 44.01 -29.19 37.52
N LEU A 11 44.09 -30.50 37.17
CA LEU A 11 43.59 -31.30 36.01
C LEU A 11 43.75 -32.84 36.32
N THR A 12 43.34 -33.72 35.40
CA THR A 12 43.68 -35.18 35.26
C THR A 12 43.15 -36.19 36.30
N ALA A 13 42.85 -37.47 35.98
CA ALA A 13 42.54 -38.12 34.68
C ALA A 13 41.96 -39.56 34.81
N VAL A 14 41.06 -39.92 33.86
CA VAL A 14 41.01 -41.21 33.10
C VAL A 14 40.53 -42.54 33.75
N LEU A 15 39.45 -43.12 33.14
CA LEU A 15 39.05 -44.56 33.05
C LEU A 15 38.67 -45.31 34.36
N THR A 16 37.71 -46.25 34.46
CA THR A 16 36.64 -46.83 33.57
C THR A 16 35.59 -47.54 34.51
N ALA A 17 34.45 -48.18 34.16
CA ALA A 17 33.73 -48.54 32.91
C ALA A 17 32.20 -48.73 33.21
N LEU A 18 31.46 -49.33 32.27
CA LEU A 18 30.08 -49.87 32.38
C LEU A 18 29.00 -49.00 33.05
N LEU A 19 28.36 -48.12 32.26
CA LEU A 19 26.91 -48.23 31.97
C LEU A 19 26.52 -47.36 30.75
N ALA A 20 26.73 -47.89 29.53
CA ALA A 20 26.41 -47.19 28.28
C ALA A 20 25.04 -47.64 27.73
N ALA A 21 23.96 -47.21 28.38
CA ALA A 21 22.61 -47.34 27.80
C ALA A 21 22.47 -46.35 26.64
N VAL A 22 22.60 -46.83 25.40
CA VAL A 22 22.54 -45.99 24.20
C VAL A 22 21.10 -45.56 23.94
N LEU A 23 20.72 -44.38 24.45
CA LEU A 23 19.58 -43.63 23.90
C LEU A 23 19.97 -43.15 22.50
N VAL A 24 19.72 -44.00 21.51
CA VAL A 24 19.63 -43.57 20.11
C VAL A 24 18.46 -42.58 20.05
N PRO A 25 18.69 -41.29 19.74
CA PRO A 25 17.56 -40.41 19.45
C PRO A 25 16.83 -41.00 18.24
N PRO A 26 15.48 -41.11 18.25
CA PRO A 26 14.75 -41.71 17.15
C PRO A 26 15.15 -40.98 15.87
N ALA A 27 15.65 -41.74 14.88
CA ALA A 27 16.07 -41.19 13.62
C ALA A 27 14.84 -40.64 12.90
N SER A 28 14.59 -39.34 13.07
CA SER A 28 13.57 -38.60 12.34
C SER A 28 13.91 -38.69 10.87
N ALA A 29 13.29 -39.66 10.19
CA ALA A 29 13.38 -39.84 8.76
C ALA A 29 12.79 -38.59 8.10
N THR A 30 13.66 -37.63 7.79
CA THR A 30 13.33 -36.43 7.02
C THR A 30 12.61 -36.87 5.78
N SER A 31 11.35 -36.43 5.61
CA SER A 31 10.55 -36.84 4.47
C SER A 31 11.25 -36.37 3.19
N ASP A 32 11.62 -37.33 2.33
CA ASP A 32 12.07 -37.04 0.96
C ASP A 32 11.00 -36.26 0.17
N VAL A 33 9.76 -36.24 0.66
CA VAL A 33 8.63 -35.47 0.14
C VAL A 33 8.46 -34.15 0.90
N ARG A 34 8.27 -33.05 0.16
CA ARG A 34 7.90 -31.72 0.68
C ARG A 34 6.63 -31.24 -0.02
N ILE A 35 5.66 -30.74 0.75
CA ILE A 35 4.42 -30.11 0.26
C ILE A 35 4.53 -28.60 0.50
N GLU A 36 4.18 -27.79 -0.50
CA GLU A 36 4.30 -26.34 -0.48
C GLU A 36 3.04 -25.68 -1.06
N VAL A 37 2.59 -24.57 -0.47
CA VAL A 37 1.52 -23.73 -1.03
C VAL A 37 2.12 -22.76 -2.05
N LEU A 38 1.45 -22.60 -3.18
CA LEU A 38 1.96 -21.83 -4.32
C LEU A 38 1.08 -20.62 -4.69
N SER A 39 -0.21 -20.63 -4.38
CA SER A 39 -1.13 -19.52 -4.70
C SER A 39 -1.06 -18.35 -3.70
N THR A 40 -0.70 -18.63 -2.45
CA THR A 40 -0.55 -17.64 -1.35
C THR A 40 0.80 -17.82 -0.63
N PRO A 41 1.48 -16.73 -0.18
CA PRO A 41 2.74 -16.82 0.56
C PRO A 41 2.63 -17.49 1.94
N ARG A 42 1.42 -17.70 2.45
CA ARG A 42 1.15 -18.23 3.79
C ARG A 42 0.08 -19.30 3.78
N ALA A 43 0.41 -20.48 4.29
CA ALA A 43 -0.51 -21.61 4.41
C ALA A 43 -1.74 -21.32 5.29
N ASP A 44 -1.68 -20.36 6.21
CA ASP A 44 -2.81 -19.92 7.04
C ASP A 44 -3.62 -18.74 6.45
N MET A 45 -3.30 -18.33 5.23
CA MET A 45 -3.94 -17.26 4.46
C MET A 45 -4.42 -17.80 3.09
N VAL A 46 -5.13 -18.94 3.13
CA VAL A 46 -5.73 -19.60 1.96
C VAL A 46 -7.23 -19.25 1.85
N SER A 47 -7.82 -19.20 0.66
CA SER A 47 -9.24 -18.84 0.50
C SER A 47 -10.02 -19.65 -0.56
N ASP A 48 -11.30 -19.32 -0.72
CA ASP A 48 -12.21 -19.88 -1.75
C ASP A 48 -12.46 -21.40 -1.68
N GLY A 49 -12.05 -22.07 -0.59
CA GLY A 49 -12.23 -23.52 -0.45
C GLY A 49 -11.33 -24.36 -1.35
N ASN A 50 -10.27 -23.77 -1.91
CA ASN A 50 -9.28 -24.47 -2.73
C ASN A 50 -7.85 -23.95 -2.49
N VAL A 51 -6.84 -24.64 -3.01
CA VAL A 51 -5.44 -24.23 -2.88
C VAL A 51 -4.56 -24.83 -3.99
N LEU A 52 -3.70 -24.03 -4.62
CA LEU A 52 -2.65 -24.54 -5.52
C LEU A 52 -1.42 -25.00 -4.71
N LEU A 53 -1.03 -26.27 -4.91
CA LEU A 53 0.08 -26.91 -4.21
C LEU A 53 1.16 -27.41 -5.17
N GLY A 54 2.39 -27.39 -4.68
CA GLY A 54 3.53 -28.11 -5.25
C GLY A 54 3.97 -29.24 -4.31
N ILE A 55 4.36 -30.38 -4.88
CA ILE A 55 4.96 -31.49 -4.13
C ILE A 55 6.26 -31.91 -4.81
N THR A 56 7.39 -31.75 -4.14
CA THR A 56 8.72 -32.23 -4.59
C THR A 56 9.14 -33.46 -3.79
N GLY A 57 9.95 -34.34 -4.39
CA GLY A 57 10.54 -35.48 -3.68
C GLY A 57 10.85 -36.71 -4.53
N ARG A 58 11.12 -37.83 -3.85
CA ARG A 58 11.29 -39.15 -4.50
C ARG A 58 9.95 -39.87 -4.71
N ARG A 59 9.88 -40.74 -5.73
CA ARG A 59 8.73 -41.62 -6.04
C ARG A 59 7.39 -40.86 -6.16
N LEU A 60 7.42 -39.66 -6.74
CA LEU A 60 6.23 -38.79 -6.88
C LEU A 60 5.06 -39.50 -7.58
N ASP A 61 5.36 -40.35 -8.56
CA ASP A 61 4.39 -41.08 -9.38
C ASP A 61 3.69 -42.22 -8.61
N GLU A 62 4.09 -42.46 -7.35
CA GLU A 62 3.50 -43.42 -6.41
C GLU A 62 2.85 -42.73 -5.19
N LEU A 63 2.82 -41.39 -5.14
CA LEU A 63 2.31 -40.66 -3.97
C LEU A 63 0.79 -40.55 -3.98
N THR A 64 0.15 -41.23 -3.03
CA THR A 64 -1.21 -40.87 -2.61
C THR A 64 -1.20 -39.53 -1.87
N VAL A 65 -1.97 -38.55 -2.35
CA VAL A 65 -2.19 -37.26 -1.69
C VAL A 65 -3.59 -37.21 -1.10
N LYS A 66 -3.73 -36.75 0.16
CA LYS A 66 -5.01 -36.71 0.86
C LYS A 66 -5.31 -35.36 1.49
N LEU A 67 -6.55 -34.89 1.33
CA LEU A 67 -7.15 -33.74 2.02
C LEU A 67 -8.07 -34.26 3.12
N ASN A 68 -7.78 -33.94 4.38
CA ASN A 68 -8.57 -34.35 5.55
C ASN A 68 -8.84 -35.88 5.61
N GLY A 69 -7.93 -36.69 5.05
CA GLY A 69 -8.05 -38.15 4.94
C GLY A 69 -8.74 -38.67 3.66
N LYS A 70 -9.45 -37.81 2.91
CA LYS A 70 -10.01 -38.15 1.59
C LYS A 70 -8.90 -38.08 0.53
N ASP A 71 -8.89 -39.02 -0.40
CA ASP A 71 -7.99 -39.01 -1.55
C ASP A 71 -8.25 -37.80 -2.48
N VAL A 72 -7.18 -37.17 -2.93
CA VAL A 72 -7.16 -36.06 -3.90
C VAL A 72 -6.00 -36.19 -4.90
N THR A 73 -5.43 -37.39 -5.06
CA THR A 73 -4.26 -37.63 -5.92
C THR A 73 -4.51 -37.19 -7.38
N ASP A 74 -5.71 -37.43 -7.91
CA ASP A 74 -6.12 -37.04 -9.27
C ASP A 74 -6.15 -35.52 -9.52
N ALA A 75 -6.03 -34.69 -8.47
CA ALA A 75 -5.92 -33.24 -8.61
C ALA A 75 -4.52 -32.78 -9.08
N PHE A 76 -3.53 -33.70 -9.12
CA PHE A 76 -2.13 -33.40 -9.40
C PHE A 76 -1.69 -33.88 -10.78
N THR A 77 -0.84 -33.08 -11.41
CA THR A 77 -0.16 -33.40 -12.68
C THR A 77 1.35 -33.31 -12.48
N ARG A 78 2.09 -34.23 -13.08
CA ARG A 78 3.56 -34.25 -13.03
C ARG A 78 4.16 -33.15 -13.92
N GLN A 79 5.06 -32.37 -13.34
CA GLN A 79 5.80 -31.28 -13.99
C GLN A 79 7.28 -31.42 -13.58
N SER A 80 8.09 -32.03 -14.43
CA SER A 80 9.54 -32.26 -14.19
C SER A 80 9.86 -32.88 -12.83
N ASP A 81 10.37 -32.10 -11.86
CA ASP A 81 10.82 -32.52 -10.53
C ASP A 81 9.71 -32.56 -9.47
N ARG A 82 8.48 -32.17 -9.83
CA ARG A 82 7.36 -31.95 -8.91
C ARG A 82 6.01 -32.43 -9.45
N LEU A 83 5.08 -32.63 -8.53
CA LEU A 83 3.64 -32.59 -8.82
C LEU A 83 3.13 -31.17 -8.61
N ILE A 84 2.18 -30.72 -9.42
CA ILE A 84 1.43 -29.46 -9.24
C ILE A 84 -0.06 -29.77 -9.34
N GLY A 85 -0.87 -29.23 -8.44
CA GLY A 85 -2.32 -29.49 -8.42
C GLY A 85 -3.13 -28.50 -7.61
N VAL A 86 -4.38 -28.22 -8.05
CA VAL A 86 -5.34 -27.41 -7.31
C VAL A 86 -6.24 -28.32 -6.48
N VAL A 87 -5.99 -28.38 -5.18
CA VAL A 87 -6.79 -29.19 -4.24
C VAL A 87 -8.05 -28.41 -3.87
N LYS A 88 -9.23 -28.96 -4.22
CA LYS A 88 -10.54 -28.34 -3.99
C LYS A 88 -11.32 -29.04 -2.86
N GLY A 89 -12.22 -28.30 -2.22
CA GLY A 89 -13.09 -28.82 -1.16
C GLY A 89 -12.52 -28.67 0.25
N LEU A 90 -11.69 -27.65 0.48
CA LEU A 90 -11.25 -27.26 1.82
C LEU A 90 -12.46 -26.70 2.59
N VAL A 91 -12.60 -27.10 3.86
CA VAL A 91 -13.60 -26.50 4.77
C VAL A 91 -13.07 -25.18 5.33
N ASN A 92 -13.94 -24.27 5.75
CA ASN A 92 -13.50 -23.05 6.44
C ASN A 92 -12.75 -23.42 7.75
N GLY A 93 -11.65 -22.74 8.03
CA GLY A 93 -10.73 -23.08 9.10
C GLY A 93 -9.66 -24.09 8.67
N ARG A 94 -9.21 -24.93 9.61
CA ARG A 94 -8.00 -25.75 9.45
C ARG A 94 -8.25 -27.03 8.66
N ASN A 95 -7.47 -27.22 7.61
CA ASN A 95 -7.41 -28.44 6.80
C ASN A 95 -6.03 -29.09 6.93
N SER A 96 -5.97 -30.41 6.71
CA SER A 96 -4.75 -31.20 6.81
C SER A 96 -4.49 -31.91 5.48
N ILE A 97 -3.33 -31.67 4.88
CA ILE A 97 -2.93 -32.22 3.58
C ILE A 97 -1.71 -33.11 3.79
N THR A 98 -1.76 -34.34 3.29
CA THR A 98 -0.69 -35.34 3.53
C THR A 98 -0.32 -36.09 2.26
N ALA A 99 0.97 -36.33 2.07
CA ALA A 99 1.53 -37.14 0.98
C ALA A 99 2.71 -37.97 1.53
N ALA A 100 2.63 -39.30 1.42
CA ALA A 100 3.48 -40.22 2.19
C ALA A 100 3.54 -39.85 3.69
N ASN A 101 4.71 -39.55 4.24
CA ASN A 101 4.91 -39.09 5.62
C ASN A 101 4.94 -37.55 5.77
N ALA A 102 4.86 -36.78 4.68
CA ALA A 102 4.81 -35.33 4.73
C ALA A 102 3.39 -34.84 5.09
N ARG A 103 3.31 -33.79 5.91
CA ARG A 103 2.05 -33.16 6.34
C ARG A 103 2.15 -31.64 6.29
N LEU A 104 1.21 -31.03 5.59
CA LEU A 104 0.93 -29.60 5.60
C LEU A 104 -0.40 -29.33 6.30
N VAL A 105 -0.49 -28.23 7.04
CA VAL A 105 -1.76 -27.70 7.56
C VAL A 105 -2.00 -26.36 6.89
N VAL A 106 -3.20 -26.17 6.35
CA VAL A 106 -3.64 -24.90 5.77
C VAL A 106 -4.86 -24.36 6.51
N THR A 107 -5.05 -23.05 6.56
CA THR A 107 -6.27 -22.41 7.08
C THR A 107 -6.98 -21.72 5.93
N ASN A 108 -8.17 -22.21 5.59
CA ASN A 108 -8.99 -21.70 4.51
C ASN A 108 -10.05 -20.72 5.04
N HIS A 109 -10.16 -19.57 4.38
CA HIS A 109 -11.13 -18.51 4.64
C HIS A 109 -12.21 -18.51 3.53
N PRO A 110 -13.46 -18.08 3.82
CA PRO A 110 -14.51 -18.07 2.80
C PRO A 110 -14.19 -17.07 1.67
N ARG A 111 -14.64 -17.35 0.44
CA ARG A 111 -14.50 -16.46 -0.74
C ARG A 111 -14.96 -15.02 -0.47
N THR A 112 -15.96 -14.86 0.41
CA THR A 112 -16.55 -13.58 0.79
C THR A 112 -15.69 -12.73 1.72
N GLY A 113 -14.66 -13.31 2.32
CA GLY A 113 -13.97 -12.73 3.49
C GLY A 113 -14.73 -12.93 4.80
N PRO A 114 -14.13 -12.52 5.94
CA PRO A 114 -12.79 -11.91 6.06
C PRO A 114 -11.67 -12.94 6.26
N MET A 115 -10.41 -12.47 6.18
CA MET A 115 -9.16 -13.22 6.40
C MET A 115 -8.13 -12.41 7.21
N LEU A 116 -8.03 -11.10 6.96
CA LEU A 116 -7.08 -10.16 7.59
C LEU A 116 -7.80 -8.97 8.27
N ALA A 117 -8.87 -8.46 7.68
CA ALA A 117 -9.45 -7.14 7.98
C ALA A 117 -10.46 -7.12 9.14
N GLY A 118 -10.81 -8.27 9.70
CA GLY A 118 -11.86 -8.41 10.72
C GLY A 118 -13.29 -8.33 10.14
N PRO A 119 -14.32 -8.18 10.98
CA PRO A 119 -15.72 -8.20 10.58
C PRO A 119 -16.07 -7.19 9.48
N HIS A 120 -16.92 -7.63 8.54
CA HIS A 120 -17.37 -6.82 7.41
C HIS A 120 -18.06 -5.51 7.84
N GLU A 121 -17.64 -4.42 7.19
CA GLU A 121 -18.35 -3.13 7.27
C GLU A 121 -19.82 -3.28 6.85
N THR A 122 -20.71 -2.68 7.64
CA THR A 122 -22.18 -2.70 7.47
C THR A 122 -22.76 -1.31 7.80
N PRO A 123 -23.81 -0.84 7.12
CA PRO A 123 -24.44 -1.41 5.90
C PRO A 123 -23.45 -1.47 4.73
N PHE A 124 -23.78 -2.18 3.64
CA PHE A 124 -22.87 -2.26 2.49
C PHE A 124 -23.64 -2.34 1.18
N ILE A 125 -23.36 -1.44 0.25
CA ILE A 125 -24.13 -1.30 -0.99
C ILE A 125 -23.41 -2.01 -2.14
N CYS A 126 -24.04 -3.07 -2.67
CA CYS A 126 -23.54 -3.83 -3.82
C CYS A 126 -23.68 -3.04 -5.12
N GLY A 127 -22.63 -3.07 -5.95
CA GLY A 127 -22.52 -2.37 -7.23
C GLY A 127 -22.62 -3.27 -8.48
N THR A 128 -22.58 -4.61 -8.33
CA THR A 128 -22.61 -5.59 -9.44
C THR A 128 -23.69 -5.29 -10.50
N ALA A 129 -24.89 -4.92 -10.08
CA ALA A 129 -26.02 -4.62 -10.97
C ALA A 129 -25.78 -3.44 -11.94
N GLY A 130 -24.89 -2.52 -11.56
CA GLY A 130 -24.49 -1.36 -12.35
C GLY A 130 -23.11 -1.51 -13.01
N PHE A 131 -22.30 -2.50 -12.62
CA PHE A 131 -20.96 -2.71 -13.14
C PHE A 131 -20.99 -3.12 -14.61
N ILE A 132 -20.18 -2.43 -15.43
CA ILE A 132 -20.05 -2.69 -16.88
C ILE A 132 -18.69 -3.32 -17.13
N THR A 133 -18.66 -4.57 -17.59
CA THR A 133 -17.39 -5.28 -17.89
C THR A 133 -16.67 -4.67 -19.10
N LEU A 134 -15.41 -5.05 -19.32
CA LEU A 134 -14.66 -4.60 -20.50
C LEU A 134 -15.37 -4.96 -21.84
N ALA A 135 -16.20 -6.02 -21.86
CA ALA A 135 -17.06 -6.42 -22.99
C ALA A 135 -18.32 -5.56 -23.18
N LYS A 136 -18.49 -4.49 -22.38
CA LYS A 136 -19.58 -3.50 -22.45
C LYS A 136 -20.98 -4.03 -22.12
N VAL A 137 -21.03 -5.07 -21.28
CA VAL A 137 -22.27 -5.65 -20.74
C VAL A 137 -22.33 -5.48 -19.22
N LYS A 138 -23.54 -5.52 -18.65
CA LYS A 138 -23.73 -5.52 -17.19
C LYS A 138 -23.30 -6.86 -16.59
N LEU A 139 -22.66 -6.83 -15.42
CA LEU A 139 -22.23 -8.02 -14.69
C LEU A 139 -23.42 -8.81 -14.12
N GLY A 140 -24.43 -8.13 -13.56
CA GLY A 140 -25.69 -8.73 -13.09
C GLY A 140 -26.01 -8.37 -11.64
N PRO A 141 -27.25 -8.61 -11.15
CA PRO A 141 -27.61 -8.34 -9.76
C PRO A 141 -26.82 -9.25 -8.79
N PRO A 142 -26.61 -8.81 -7.53
CA PRO A 142 -25.96 -9.65 -6.52
C PRO A 142 -26.87 -10.84 -6.16
N THR A 143 -26.27 -12.00 -5.93
CA THR A 143 -26.99 -13.24 -5.54
C THR A 143 -27.14 -13.41 -4.04
N ASP A 144 -26.43 -12.61 -3.23
CA ASP A 144 -26.45 -12.64 -1.77
C ASP A 144 -26.12 -11.27 -1.15
N THR A 145 -26.10 -11.20 0.19
CA THR A 145 -25.74 -10.01 0.98
C THR A 145 -24.23 -9.72 1.05
N ASN A 146 -23.38 -10.61 0.52
CA ASN A 146 -21.94 -10.39 0.33
C ASN A 146 -21.62 -9.88 -1.09
N CYS A 147 -22.65 -9.48 -1.84
CA CYS A 147 -22.55 -8.96 -3.20
C CYS A 147 -22.00 -9.96 -4.23
N SER A 148 -22.10 -11.27 -3.96
CA SER A 148 -21.64 -12.34 -4.87
C SER A 148 -22.35 -12.28 -6.22
N VAL A 149 -21.69 -12.79 -7.26
CA VAL A 149 -22.24 -12.94 -8.62
C VAL A 149 -21.50 -14.10 -9.32
N PRO A 150 -22.13 -14.85 -10.24
CA PRO A 150 -21.42 -15.86 -11.01
C PRO A 150 -20.26 -15.26 -11.81
N THR A 151 -19.09 -15.90 -11.77
CA THR A 151 -17.93 -15.48 -12.57
C THR A 151 -18.24 -15.54 -14.06
N ARG A 152 -17.90 -14.46 -14.77
CA ARG A 152 -18.05 -14.29 -16.20
C ARG A 152 -16.68 -14.34 -16.88
N ILE A 153 -16.58 -15.06 -17.99
CA ILE A 153 -15.42 -15.03 -18.89
C ILE A 153 -15.87 -14.39 -20.21
N ASP A 154 -15.16 -13.35 -20.65
CA ASP A 154 -15.32 -12.69 -21.94
C ASP A 154 -14.04 -12.84 -22.76
N TYR A 155 -14.16 -13.17 -24.05
CA TYR A 155 -13.04 -13.11 -24.98
C TYR A 155 -13.16 -11.87 -25.85
N LEU A 156 -12.11 -11.03 -25.84
CA LEU A 156 -12.01 -9.81 -26.62
C LEU A 156 -10.87 -9.92 -27.64
N TYR A 157 -10.94 -9.18 -28.74
CA TYR A 157 -9.85 -9.03 -29.69
C TYR A 157 -9.52 -7.56 -29.93
N ARG A 158 -8.29 -7.35 -30.40
CA ARG A 158 -7.69 -6.04 -30.63
C ARG A 158 -7.70 -5.77 -32.15
N SER A 159 -8.57 -4.86 -32.58
CA SER A 159 -8.78 -4.49 -34.00
C SER A 159 -7.59 -3.75 -34.65
N THR A 160 -7.19 -4.09 -35.86
CA THR A 160 -6.18 -3.32 -36.61
C THR A 160 -6.68 -1.95 -37.06
N ILE A 161 -8.01 -1.74 -37.10
CA ILE A 161 -8.64 -0.52 -37.65
C ILE A 161 -8.53 0.69 -36.70
N ASP A 162 -8.88 0.53 -35.41
CA ASP A 162 -9.38 1.67 -34.62
C ASP A 162 -8.82 1.85 -33.18
N ARG A 163 -7.89 1.02 -32.69
CA ARG A 163 -7.34 1.17 -31.32
C ARG A 163 -8.19 0.47 -30.22
N SER A 164 -9.47 0.12 -30.47
CA SER A 164 -10.40 -0.45 -29.46
C SER A 164 -10.33 -1.97 -29.23
N LEU A 165 -10.58 -2.45 -28.01
CA LEU A 165 -10.91 -3.87 -27.77
C LEU A 165 -12.39 -4.12 -28.09
N LYS A 166 -12.68 -5.22 -28.80
CA LYS A 166 -14.02 -5.62 -29.26
C LYS A 166 -14.30 -7.06 -28.83
N VAL A 167 -15.57 -7.45 -28.67
CA VAL A 167 -15.93 -8.85 -28.37
C VAL A 167 -15.51 -9.76 -29.53
N LEU A 168 -14.88 -10.90 -29.21
CA LEU A 168 -14.47 -11.90 -30.21
C LEU A 168 -15.69 -12.67 -30.74
N PRO A 169 -16.01 -12.59 -32.05
CA PRO A 169 -17.03 -13.44 -32.66
C PRO A 169 -16.51 -14.86 -32.91
N ALA A 170 -17.43 -15.81 -33.14
CA ALA A 170 -17.10 -17.23 -33.32
C ALA A 170 -16.18 -17.52 -34.51
N THR A 171 -16.22 -16.69 -35.56
CA THR A 171 -15.27 -16.70 -36.68
C THR A 171 -14.20 -15.63 -36.45
N ARG A 172 -12.92 -15.95 -36.69
CA ARG A 172 -11.83 -14.97 -36.49
C ARG A 172 -12.05 -13.72 -37.36
N PRO A 173 -12.03 -12.50 -36.79
CA PRO A 173 -12.12 -11.26 -37.55
C PRO A 173 -10.95 -11.08 -38.53
N ALA A 174 -11.21 -10.47 -39.68
CA ALA A 174 -10.17 -10.12 -40.66
C ALA A 174 -9.28 -8.96 -40.18
N ASP A 175 -9.76 -8.14 -39.24
CA ASP A 175 -9.02 -7.07 -38.57
C ASP A 175 -8.40 -7.51 -37.23
N LEU A 176 -8.20 -8.80 -37.01
CA LEU A 176 -7.53 -9.33 -35.81
C LEU A 176 -6.04 -8.94 -35.81
N ALA A 177 -5.62 -8.07 -34.90
CA ALA A 177 -4.21 -7.72 -34.72
C ALA A 177 -3.41 -8.85 -34.05
N THR A 178 -2.10 -8.77 -34.16
CA THR A 178 -1.14 -9.57 -33.39
C THR A 178 -0.49 -8.74 -32.28
N ALA A 179 0.04 -9.44 -31.27
CA ALA A 179 0.89 -8.91 -30.22
C ALA A 179 2.26 -9.60 -30.28
N THR A 180 3.32 -8.93 -29.86
CA THR A 180 4.64 -9.53 -29.66
C THR A 180 5.03 -9.35 -28.20
N THR A 181 5.10 -10.47 -27.46
CA THR A 181 5.34 -10.48 -26.02
C THR A 181 6.76 -10.03 -25.66
N SER A 182 7.01 -9.70 -24.39
CA SER A 182 8.33 -9.28 -23.89
C SER A 182 9.43 -10.34 -24.05
N ASP A 183 9.05 -11.61 -24.25
CA ASP A 183 9.94 -12.75 -24.56
C ASP A 183 9.91 -13.15 -26.05
N GLY A 184 9.38 -12.30 -26.93
CA GLY A 184 9.54 -12.40 -28.38
C GLY A 184 8.55 -13.31 -29.11
N ARG A 185 7.54 -13.88 -28.43
CA ARG A 185 6.47 -14.65 -29.10
C ARG A 185 5.49 -13.71 -29.77
N THR A 186 5.22 -13.93 -31.05
CA THR A 186 4.11 -13.28 -31.74
C THR A 186 2.85 -14.15 -31.64
N VAL A 187 1.77 -13.58 -31.13
CA VAL A 187 0.48 -14.27 -30.91
C VAL A 187 -0.68 -13.44 -31.47
N PRO A 188 -1.84 -14.05 -31.78
CA PRO A 188 -3.07 -13.29 -31.99
C PRO A 188 -3.39 -12.44 -30.76
N TYR A 189 -3.73 -11.17 -30.95
CA TYR A 189 -4.06 -10.26 -29.85
C TYR A 189 -5.52 -10.46 -29.42
N ILE A 190 -5.74 -11.63 -28.80
CA ILE A 190 -6.99 -12.05 -28.16
C ILE A 190 -6.76 -12.03 -26.65
N VAL A 191 -7.62 -11.32 -25.94
CA VAL A 191 -7.58 -11.14 -24.49
C VAL A 191 -8.71 -11.97 -23.87
N ARG A 192 -8.36 -12.92 -23.01
CA ARG A 192 -9.32 -13.51 -22.06
C ARG A 192 -9.46 -12.52 -20.91
N VAL A 193 -10.69 -12.10 -20.65
CA VAL A 193 -11.08 -11.29 -19.50
C VAL A 193 -11.94 -12.14 -18.59
N GLU A 194 -11.66 -12.10 -17.29
CA GLU A 194 -12.54 -12.67 -16.28
C GLU A 194 -13.04 -11.57 -15.34
N THR A 195 -14.32 -11.62 -14.98
CA THR A 195 -14.96 -10.72 -14.04
C THR A 195 -15.78 -11.53 -13.04
N GLY A 196 -15.62 -11.27 -11.74
CA GLY A 196 -16.40 -11.95 -10.70
C GLY A 196 -16.32 -11.20 -9.38
N VAL A 197 -16.70 -11.85 -8.28
CA VAL A 197 -16.60 -11.28 -6.93
C VAL A 197 -15.75 -12.15 -5.99
N ILE A 198 -14.87 -11.50 -5.23
CA ILE A 198 -14.02 -12.05 -4.16
C ILE A 198 -13.95 -10.98 -3.06
N ASN A 199 -14.03 -11.37 -1.78
CA ASN A 199 -13.98 -10.46 -0.63
C ASN A 199 -15.00 -9.30 -0.67
N ARG A 200 -16.22 -9.58 -1.18
CA ARG A 200 -17.26 -8.59 -1.57
C ARG A 200 -16.82 -7.57 -2.65
N SER A 201 -15.59 -7.62 -3.15
CA SER A 201 -15.04 -6.79 -4.22
C SER A 201 -15.33 -7.37 -5.59
N ILE A 202 -15.55 -6.53 -6.60
CA ILE A 202 -15.62 -6.97 -8.01
C ILE A 202 -14.18 -7.03 -8.53
N TYR A 203 -13.69 -8.22 -8.85
CA TYR A 203 -12.38 -8.39 -9.48
C TYR A 203 -12.50 -8.47 -11.00
N GLU A 204 -11.45 -8.00 -11.66
CA GLU A 204 -11.22 -8.22 -13.09
C GLU A 204 -9.78 -8.70 -13.29
N TYR A 205 -9.56 -9.65 -14.21
CA TYR A 205 -8.23 -9.85 -14.77
C TYR A 205 -8.26 -10.15 -16.26
N ALA A 206 -7.20 -9.71 -16.95
CA ALA A 206 -7.01 -9.86 -18.39
C ALA A 206 -5.66 -10.51 -18.69
N VAL A 207 -5.62 -11.38 -19.69
CA VAL A 207 -4.37 -12.00 -20.20
C VAL A 207 -4.53 -12.39 -21.67
N LEU A 208 -3.43 -12.37 -22.43
CA LEU A 208 -3.44 -12.89 -23.81
C LEU A 208 -3.66 -14.41 -23.81
N ASN A 209 -4.82 -14.84 -24.32
CA ASN A 209 -5.16 -16.25 -24.51
C ASN A 209 -6.01 -16.43 -25.76
N ASP A 210 -5.62 -17.37 -26.62
CA ASP A 210 -6.44 -17.78 -27.77
C ASP A 210 -7.38 -18.92 -27.37
N PRO A 211 -8.72 -18.75 -27.44
CA PRO A 211 -9.67 -19.79 -27.02
C PRO A 211 -9.63 -21.04 -27.90
N ALA A 212 -9.05 -20.99 -29.11
CA ALA A 212 -8.78 -22.20 -29.89
C ALA A 212 -7.71 -23.10 -29.23
N GLY A 213 -6.90 -22.55 -28.33
CA GLY A 213 -6.03 -23.32 -27.43
C GLY A 213 -6.77 -23.95 -26.25
N GLY A 214 -8.03 -23.58 -25.99
CA GLY A 214 -8.81 -23.94 -24.80
C GLY A 214 -8.59 -23.01 -23.61
N GLU A 215 -9.29 -23.27 -22.51
CA GLU A 215 -9.12 -22.53 -21.25
C GLU A 215 -7.73 -22.78 -20.62
N PRO A 216 -7.14 -21.78 -19.94
CA PRO A 216 -5.92 -21.96 -19.15
C PRO A 216 -6.10 -22.94 -17.98
N THR A 217 -5.00 -23.54 -17.53
CA THR A 217 -4.90 -24.23 -16.24
C THR A 217 -3.52 -24.00 -15.62
N VAL A 218 -3.34 -24.37 -14.35
CA VAL A 218 -2.04 -24.27 -13.64
C VAL A 218 -0.89 -25.09 -14.26
N VAL A 219 -1.18 -26.00 -15.20
CA VAL A 219 -0.20 -26.75 -16.00
C VAL A 219 -0.25 -26.41 -17.50
N LYS A 220 -1.12 -25.48 -17.90
CA LYS A 220 -1.31 -25.00 -19.27
C LYS A 220 -1.55 -23.50 -19.24
N ALA A 221 -0.45 -22.77 -19.10
CA ALA A 221 -0.42 -21.31 -19.07
C ALA A 221 -1.12 -20.67 -20.29
N PRO A 222 -1.70 -19.46 -20.16
CA PRO A 222 -2.33 -18.75 -21.27
C PRO A 222 -1.35 -18.49 -22.42
N SER A 223 -1.79 -18.66 -23.67
CA SER A 223 -0.90 -18.79 -24.84
C SER A 223 0.01 -17.59 -25.10
N GLY A 224 -0.40 -16.38 -24.71
CA GLY A 224 0.38 -15.14 -24.83
C GLY A 224 0.96 -14.61 -23.52
N TRP A 225 0.84 -15.35 -22.40
CA TRP A 225 1.33 -14.88 -21.09
C TRP A 225 2.86 -14.94 -21.00
N ASN A 226 3.51 -13.88 -20.54
CA ASN A 226 4.96 -13.76 -20.34
C ASN A 226 5.43 -14.26 -18.95
N GLY A 227 4.51 -14.77 -18.13
CA GLY A 227 4.77 -15.25 -16.77
C GLY A 227 4.80 -14.15 -15.71
N ARG A 228 4.34 -12.92 -15.97
CA ARG A 228 4.26 -11.84 -14.98
C ARG A 228 2.83 -11.34 -14.79
N LEU A 229 2.55 -10.88 -13.58
CA LEU A 229 1.27 -10.27 -13.20
C LEU A 229 1.51 -8.80 -12.84
N VAL A 230 0.77 -7.88 -13.45
CA VAL A 230 0.65 -6.49 -12.97
C VAL A 230 -0.67 -6.36 -12.22
N TYR A 231 -0.61 -6.00 -10.94
CA TYR A 231 -1.80 -5.68 -10.16
C TYR A 231 -1.96 -4.15 -10.11
N THR A 232 -3.04 -3.64 -10.69
CA THR A 232 -3.30 -2.19 -10.76
C THR A 232 -4.17 -1.73 -9.59
N PHE A 233 -3.78 -0.61 -8.98
CA PHE A 233 -4.41 -0.05 -7.79
C PHE A 233 -4.99 1.33 -8.10
N GLY A 234 -6.30 1.48 -7.90
CA GLY A 234 -7.02 2.69 -8.25
C GLY A 234 -6.79 3.85 -7.28
N GLY A 235 -6.78 5.06 -7.83
CA GLY A 235 -6.62 6.32 -7.08
C GLY A 235 -7.79 6.67 -6.17
N GLY A 236 -7.74 7.88 -5.59
CA GLY A 236 -8.76 8.38 -4.66
C GLY A 236 -8.50 8.03 -3.19
N CYS A 237 -9.48 8.39 -2.36
CA CYS A 237 -9.62 8.12 -0.92
C CYS A 237 -10.87 8.81 -0.31
N PRO A 238 -11.40 9.96 -0.80
CA PRO A 238 -12.66 10.49 -0.27
C PRO A 238 -13.85 9.69 -0.82
N GLY A 239 -14.74 9.23 0.05
CA GLY A 239 -16.00 8.56 -0.33
C GLY A 239 -15.95 7.04 -0.45
N GLY A 240 -14.80 6.42 -0.15
CA GLY A 240 -14.60 4.98 -0.26
C GLY A 240 -15.10 4.18 0.93
N TRP A 241 -16.37 4.35 1.33
CA TRP A 241 -16.95 3.77 2.54
C TRP A 241 -18.31 3.11 2.25
N TYR A 242 -18.65 2.00 2.91
CA TYR A 242 -19.97 1.34 2.86
C TYR A 242 -20.44 0.90 1.45
N GLN A 243 -19.54 0.72 0.48
CA GLN A 243 -19.89 0.36 -0.90
C GLN A 243 -18.91 -0.60 -1.58
N GLN A 244 -19.42 -1.43 -2.50
CA GLN A 244 -18.62 -2.29 -3.38
C GLN A 244 -17.92 -1.52 -4.51
N GLY A 245 -18.45 -0.36 -4.91
CA GLY A 245 -18.00 0.40 -6.08
C GLY A 245 -18.47 -0.15 -7.42
N SER A 246 -18.08 0.55 -8.51
CA SER A 246 -18.58 0.30 -9.88
C SER A 246 -17.46 0.28 -10.94
N GLY A 247 -16.21 0.03 -10.53
CA GLY A 247 -15.03 0.01 -11.41
C GLY A 247 -13.79 -0.47 -10.65
N THR A 248 -12.76 -0.86 -11.39
CA THR A 248 -11.47 -1.34 -10.87
C THR A 248 -10.34 -0.34 -11.15
N GLY A 249 -9.10 -0.67 -10.80
CA GLY A 249 -7.89 0.08 -11.19
C GLY A 249 -7.55 0.00 -12.69
N GLY A 250 -8.28 -0.81 -13.47
CA GLY A 250 -8.12 -0.94 -14.92
C GLY A 250 -7.22 -2.10 -15.34
N ILE A 251 -7.67 -2.88 -16.33
CA ILE A 251 -7.03 -4.12 -16.80
C ILE A 251 -6.67 -4.11 -18.30
N ASN A 252 -6.94 -3.00 -19.01
CA ASN A 252 -6.96 -2.95 -20.48
C ASN A 252 -5.82 -2.16 -21.12
N ASP A 253 -4.65 -2.08 -20.46
CA ASP A 253 -3.49 -1.35 -20.97
C ASP A 253 -2.84 -2.08 -22.18
N ASP A 254 -2.76 -1.39 -23.31
CA ASP A 254 -2.31 -1.96 -24.60
C ASP A 254 -0.84 -2.39 -24.59
N VAL A 255 0.01 -1.74 -23.78
CA VAL A 255 1.44 -2.09 -23.68
C VAL A 255 1.64 -3.26 -22.72
N LEU A 256 0.94 -3.30 -21.58
CA LEU A 256 1.00 -4.44 -20.67
C LEU A 256 0.42 -5.70 -21.32
N LEU A 257 -0.77 -5.62 -21.91
CA LEU A 257 -1.36 -6.77 -22.60
C LEU A 257 -0.54 -7.14 -23.84
N GLY A 258 -0.10 -6.18 -24.65
CA GLY A 258 0.73 -6.44 -25.83
C GLY A 258 2.08 -7.09 -25.51
N GLN A 259 2.73 -6.73 -24.39
CA GLN A 259 3.95 -7.38 -23.90
C GLN A 259 3.69 -8.72 -23.20
N GLY A 260 2.43 -9.16 -23.09
CA GLY A 260 2.03 -10.47 -22.57
C GLY A 260 1.89 -10.55 -21.05
N TYR A 261 1.83 -9.44 -20.32
CA TYR A 261 1.54 -9.52 -18.88
C TYR A 261 0.09 -9.98 -18.68
N ALA A 262 -0.17 -10.70 -17.58
CA ALA A 262 -1.49 -10.70 -16.99
C ALA A 262 -1.69 -9.36 -16.26
N VAL A 263 -2.87 -8.75 -16.36
CA VAL A 263 -3.20 -7.50 -15.68
C VAL A 263 -4.45 -7.72 -14.84
N ALA A 264 -4.41 -7.45 -13.54
CA ALA A 264 -5.50 -7.70 -12.60
C ALA A 264 -5.79 -6.49 -11.73
N SER A 265 -7.04 -6.38 -11.27
CA SER A 265 -7.46 -5.37 -10.31
C SER A 265 -8.77 -5.76 -9.63
N SER A 266 -9.19 -4.98 -8.63
CA SER A 266 -10.42 -5.21 -7.87
C SER A 266 -11.02 -3.89 -7.40
N SER A 267 -12.34 -3.82 -7.23
CA SER A 267 -13.03 -2.57 -6.88
C SER A 267 -12.69 -2.05 -5.48
N LEU A 268 -12.49 -2.93 -4.49
CA LEU A 268 -11.94 -2.59 -3.17
C LEU A 268 -10.40 -2.38 -3.21
N ASN A 269 -9.76 -2.50 -4.37
CA ASN A 269 -8.39 -2.01 -4.63
C ASN A 269 -8.38 -0.64 -5.35
N VAL A 270 -9.52 0.05 -5.39
CA VAL A 270 -9.62 1.48 -5.70
C VAL A 270 -9.81 2.22 -4.38
N PHE A 271 -8.85 3.05 -3.95
CA PHE A 271 -8.98 3.73 -2.64
C PHE A 271 -10.12 4.77 -2.62
N GLY A 272 -10.56 5.28 -3.78
CA GLY A 272 -11.82 6.04 -3.90
C GLY A 272 -13.10 5.23 -3.62
N VAL A 273 -13.00 3.91 -3.48
CA VAL A 273 -14.10 2.96 -3.17
C VAL A 273 -13.88 2.28 -1.81
N ASN A 274 -12.62 2.06 -1.40
CA ASN A 274 -12.21 1.43 -0.14
C ASN A 274 -10.90 2.06 0.37
N CYS A 275 -10.92 3.10 1.20
CA CYS A 275 -9.68 3.72 1.71
C CYS A 275 -9.21 3.06 3.02
N ASN A 276 -9.07 1.72 2.99
CA ASN A 276 -8.60 0.86 4.08
C ASN A 276 -7.51 -0.08 3.57
N GLY A 277 -6.28 0.09 4.07
CA GLY A 277 -5.09 -0.62 3.58
C GLY A 277 -5.11 -2.14 3.86
N VAL A 278 -5.74 -2.57 4.96
CA VAL A 278 -5.83 -3.98 5.33
C VAL A 278 -6.87 -4.69 4.46
N LEU A 279 -8.05 -4.09 4.25
CA LEU A 279 -9.08 -4.62 3.37
C LEU A 279 -8.62 -4.63 1.89
N ALA A 280 -7.77 -3.69 1.49
CA ALA A 280 -7.10 -3.72 0.18
C ALA A 280 -6.06 -4.85 0.08
N ALA A 281 -5.25 -5.10 1.12
CA ALA A 281 -4.29 -6.21 1.15
C ALA A 281 -5.00 -7.58 1.10
N GLU A 282 -6.09 -7.73 1.86
CA GLU A 282 -6.95 -8.92 1.89
C GLU A 282 -7.55 -9.21 0.53
N THR A 283 -8.20 -8.20 -0.08
CA THR A 283 -8.80 -8.30 -1.41
C THR A 283 -7.76 -8.66 -2.46
N MET A 284 -6.58 -8.03 -2.42
CA MET A 284 -5.50 -8.31 -3.36
C MET A 284 -4.93 -9.71 -3.18
N SER A 285 -4.74 -10.18 -1.94
CA SER A 285 -4.26 -11.53 -1.63
C SER A 285 -5.20 -12.59 -2.17
N MET A 286 -6.50 -12.51 -1.85
CA MET A 286 -7.50 -13.49 -2.30
C MET A 286 -7.74 -13.43 -3.83
N THR A 287 -7.71 -12.23 -4.43
CA THR A 287 -7.80 -12.07 -5.89
C THR A 287 -6.58 -12.67 -6.60
N ARG A 288 -5.38 -12.45 -6.06
CA ARG A 288 -4.13 -13.04 -6.59
C ARG A 288 -4.17 -14.57 -6.47
N GLU A 289 -4.55 -15.10 -5.31
CA GLU A 289 -4.66 -16.54 -5.05
C GLU A 289 -5.51 -17.26 -6.11
N HIS A 290 -6.74 -16.78 -6.34
CA HIS A 290 -7.67 -17.28 -7.34
C HIS A 290 -7.11 -17.22 -8.79
N ILE A 291 -6.41 -16.14 -9.14
CA ILE A 291 -5.75 -16.01 -10.45
C ILE A 291 -4.65 -17.08 -10.60
N LEU A 292 -3.83 -17.28 -9.56
CA LEU A 292 -2.75 -18.26 -9.57
C LEU A 292 -3.30 -19.70 -9.67
N GLU A 293 -4.44 -19.98 -9.06
CA GLU A 293 -5.18 -21.26 -9.18
C GLU A 293 -5.83 -21.46 -10.55
N THR A 294 -5.94 -20.41 -11.36
CA THR A 294 -6.50 -20.47 -12.72
C THR A 294 -5.41 -20.55 -13.79
N ILE A 295 -4.39 -19.67 -13.75
CA ILE A 295 -3.37 -19.55 -14.80
C ILE A 295 -1.97 -20.06 -14.43
N GLY A 296 -1.74 -20.43 -13.16
CA GLY A 296 -0.44 -20.82 -12.62
C GLY A 296 0.33 -19.68 -11.96
N VAL A 297 1.48 -20.03 -11.37
CA VAL A 297 2.30 -19.10 -10.55
C VAL A 297 3.08 -18.12 -11.44
N PRO A 298 2.97 -16.79 -11.24
CA PRO A 298 3.82 -15.82 -11.91
C PRO A 298 5.27 -15.91 -11.40
N LYS A 299 6.22 -15.52 -12.25
CA LYS A 299 7.61 -15.25 -11.87
C LYS A 299 7.68 -14.07 -10.90
N GLN A 300 7.00 -12.97 -11.24
CA GLN A 300 6.91 -11.75 -10.42
C GLN A 300 5.51 -11.12 -10.52
N THR A 301 5.11 -10.46 -9.43
CA THR A 301 3.90 -9.66 -9.24
C THR A 301 4.30 -8.18 -9.07
N ILE A 302 3.89 -7.32 -10.00
CA ILE A 302 4.25 -5.90 -10.00
C ILE A 302 3.05 -5.08 -9.53
N GLY A 303 3.24 -4.25 -8.51
CA GLY A 303 2.21 -3.31 -8.04
C GLY A 303 2.27 -2.01 -8.83
N TRP A 304 1.15 -1.59 -9.43
CA TRP A 304 1.05 -0.38 -10.25
C TRP A 304 0.00 0.59 -9.71
N GLY A 305 0.39 1.79 -9.27
CA GLY A 305 -0.58 2.73 -8.67
C GLY A 305 -0.13 4.18 -8.52
N CYS A 306 -1.06 5.12 -8.75
CA CYS A 306 -0.88 6.55 -8.47
C CYS A 306 -1.81 6.98 -7.34
N SER A 307 -1.38 7.93 -6.49
CA SER A 307 -2.25 8.58 -5.49
C SER A 307 -2.84 7.57 -4.51
N GLY A 308 -4.15 7.34 -4.53
CA GLY A 308 -4.83 6.23 -3.83
C GLY A 308 -4.20 4.85 -4.04
N GLY A 309 -3.66 4.59 -5.24
CA GLY A 309 -2.93 3.36 -5.54
C GLY A 309 -1.51 3.31 -4.96
N SER A 310 -0.90 4.47 -4.67
CA SER A 310 0.45 4.52 -4.09
C SER A 310 0.46 4.06 -2.62
N TYR A 311 -0.53 4.46 -1.81
CA TYR A 311 -0.72 3.93 -0.46
C TYR A 311 -0.81 2.40 -0.46
N GLN A 312 -1.58 1.85 -1.40
CA GLN A 312 -1.82 0.42 -1.48
C GLN A 312 -0.53 -0.35 -1.79
N VAL A 313 0.21 0.01 -2.85
CA VAL A 313 1.45 -0.73 -3.19
C VAL A 313 2.48 -0.67 -2.07
N PHE A 314 2.61 0.44 -1.35
CA PHE A 314 3.58 0.57 -0.27
C PHE A 314 3.14 -0.12 1.03
N GLN A 315 1.88 0.06 1.47
CA GLN A 315 1.37 -0.63 2.66
C GLN A 315 1.31 -2.15 2.45
N ILE A 316 0.86 -2.61 1.27
CA ILE A 316 0.82 -4.04 0.95
C ILE A 316 2.22 -4.65 0.94
N ALA A 317 3.21 -3.99 0.33
CA ALA A 317 4.57 -4.52 0.28
C ALA A 317 5.32 -4.44 1.63
N ASP A 318 5.12 -3.42 2.47
CA ASP A 318 5.78 -3.35 3.78
C ASP A 318 5.17 -4.38 4.76
N ASP A 319 3.84 -4.39 4.86
CA ASP A 319 3.11 -5.18 5.85
C ASP A 319 2.92 -6.65 5.42
N TYR A 320 2.76 -6.95 4.13
CA TYR A 320 2.41 -8.29 3.61
C TYR A 320 3.42 -8.79 2.55
N PRO A 321 4.69 -9.02 2.94
CA PRO A 321 5.75 -9.47 2.04
C PRO A 321 5.39 -10.80 1.36
N GLY A 322 5.69 -10.89 0.06
CA GLY A 322 5.37 -12.02 -0.82
C GLY A 322 4.12 -11.80 -1.71
N LEU A 323 3.37 -10.72 -1.52
CA LEU A 323 2.28 -10.33 -2.44
C LEU A 323 2.78 -9.48 -3.63
N LEU A 324 3.83 -8.68 -3.43
CA LEU A 324 4.41 -7.79 -4.43
C LEU A 324 5.94 -7.96 -4.50
N ASP A 325 6.44 -8.22 -5.71
CA ASP A 325 7.84 -8.51 -6.01
C ASP A 325 8.56 -7.27 -6.59
N GLY A 326 7.81 -6.28 -7.07
CA GLY A 326 8.31 -4.98 -7.52
C GLY A 326 7.19 -3.92 -7.57
N ILE A 327 7.55 -2.64 -7.53
CA ILE A 327 6.58 -1.52 -7.51
C ILE A 327 6.87 -0.51 -8.63
N VAL A 328 5.81 -0.09 -9.32
CA VAL A 328 5.78 1.13 -10.15
C VAL A 328 4.71 2.06 -9.59
N ALA A 329 5.13 3.04 -8.81
CA ALA A 329 4.27 4.01 -8.15
C ALA A 329 4.37 5.38 -8.82
N SER A 330 3.34 6.21 -8.62
CA SER A 330 3.37 7.63 -8.95
C SER A 330 2.52 8.47 -8.00
N CYS A 331 2.63 9.79 -8.11
CA CYS A 331 1.85 10.74 -7.32
C CYS A 331 1.99 10.43 -5.81
N VAL A 332 3.19 10.02 -5.41
CA VAL A 332 3.43 9.11 -4.27
C VAL A 332 2.99 9.69 -2.93
N PHE A 333 2.40 8.82 -2.11
CA PHE A 333 2.29 8.96 -0.67
C PHE A 333 2.69 7.63 0.02
N PRO A 334 3.34 7.64 1.20
CA PRO A 334 3.56 6.44 2.00
C PRO A 334 2.25 5.76 2.45
N GLU A 335 1.47 6.40 3.33
CA GLU A 335 0.16 5.91 3.77
C GLU A 335 -0.87 7.04 3.91
N VAL A 336 -2.15 6.69 3.86
CA VAL A 336 -3.23 7.65 4.16
C VAL A 336 -3.17 8.08 5.63
N GLY A 337 -2.91 7.14 6.54
CA GLY A 337 -3.04 7.27 7.99
C GLY A 337 -2.32 8.47 8.62
N PHE A 338 -1.13 8.81 8.10
CA PHE A 338 -0.24 9.78 8.74
C PHE A 338 0.37 10.75 7.72
N ALA A 339 1.11 10.26 6.72
CA ALA A 339 1.76 11.10 5.72
C ALA A 339 0.77 12.07 5.04
N THR A 340 -0.41 11.58 4.64
CA THR A 340 -1.49 12.42 4.10
C THR A 340 -2.33 13.05 5.20
N LEU A 341 -2.94 12.28 6.09
CA LEU A 341 -3.96 12.79 7.03
C LEU A 341 -3.46 13.92 7.93
N HIS A 342 -2.21 13.87 8.41
CA HIS A 342 -1.60 14.99 9.13
C HIS A 342 -1.59 16.26 8.27
N THR A 343 -1.06 16.15 7.05
CA THR A 343 -0.85 17.29 6.15
C THR A 343 -2.18 17.96 5.75
N ILE A 344 -3.23 17.18 5.49
CA ILE A 344 -4.55 17.71 5.11
C ILE A 344 -5.36 18.24 6.30
N THR A 345 -5.23 17.66 7.50
CA THR A 345 -5.92 18.17 8.71
C THR A 345 -5.22 19.41 9.29
N ASP A 346 -3.89 19.49 9.23
CA ASP A 346 -3.16 20.73 9.53
C ASP A 346 -3.55 21.85 8.55
N SER A 347 -3.72 21.52 7.25
CA SER A 347 -4.21 22.48 6.25
C SER A 347 -5.64 22.93 6.52
N LEU A 348 -6.53 22.02 6.96
CA LEU A 348 -7.91 22.35 7.32
C LEU A 348 -7.99 23.31 8.52
N LEU A 349 -7.12 23.15 9.53
CA LEU A 349 -7.02 24.12 10.63
C LEU A 349 -6.45 25.46 10.15
N LEU A 350 -5.39 25.44 9.32
CA LEU A 350 -4.77 26.66 8.79
C LEU A 350 -5.73 27.47 7.92
N ASP A 351 -6.50 26.82 7.04
CA ASP A 351 -7.51 27.48 6.23
C ASP A 351 -8.60 28.13 7.09
N HIS A 352 -9.15 27.39 8.07
CA HIS A 352 -10.16 27.91 9.00
C HIS A 352 -9.66 29.14 9.78
N TYR A 353 -8.43 29.12 10.29
CA TYR A 353 -7.79 30.31 10.88
C TYR A 353 -7.66 31.44 9.85
N PHE A 354 -7.14 31.15 8.65
CA PHE A 354 -6.91 32.14 7.60
C PHE A 354 -8.18 32.71 6.95
N GLN A 355 -9.36 32.14 7.17
CA GLN A 355 -10.66 32.74 6.82
C GLN A 355 -11.03 33.92 7.74
N SER A 356 -10.58 33.92 9.00
CA SER A 356 -10.89 34.97 9.99
C SER A 356 -9.70 35.91 10.30
N ALA A 357 -8.46 35.43 10.13
CA ALA A 357 -7.26 36.17 10.47
C ALA A 357 -6.97 37.36 9.53
N THR A 358 -7.02 38.57 10.07
CA THR A 358 -6.69 39.82 9.36
C THR A 358 -5.18 40.08 9.29
N GLY A 359 -4.74 40.91 8.34
CA GLY A 359 -3.34 41.34 8.26
C GLY A 359 -2.33 40.29 7.78
N TRP A 360 -2.78 39.29 7.01
CA TRP A 360 -1.92 38.25 6.41
C TRP A 360 -1.88 38.39 4.88
N THR A 361 -0.68 38.53 4.30
CA THR A 361 -0.51 38.47 2.83
C THR A 361 -0.52 37.02 2.32
N ALA A 362 -0.71 36.82 1.00
CA ALA A 362 -0.68 35.50 0.39
C ALA A 362 0.67 34.77 0.61
N GLU A 363 1.81 35.46 0.46
CA GLU A 363 3.14 34.88 0.74
C GLU A 363 3.32 34.56 2.23
N GLN A 364 2.72 35.34 3.14
CA GLN A 364 2.77 35.03 4.58
C GLN A 364 1.95 33.78 4.93
N LYS A 365 0.74 33.64 4.39
CA LYS A 365 -0.08 32.43 4.56
C LYS A 365 0.66 31.21 4.00
N ARG A 366 1.21 31.33 2.78
CA ARG A 366 2.03 30.30 2.14
C ARG A 366 3.25 29.91 2.97
N ALA A 367 4.04 30.89 3.40
CA ALA A 367 5.25 30.65 4.18
C ALA A 367 4.96 29.95 5.52
N ALA A 368 3.86 30.30 6.20
CA ALA A 368 3.48 29.66 7.45
C ALA A 368 2.97 28.21 7.28
N ALA A 369 2.44 27.87 6.10
CA ALA A 369 2.02 26.51 5.74
C ALA A 369 3.14 25.66 5.10
N GLY A 370 4.10 26.28 4.42
CA GLY A 370 5.27 25.65 3.78
C GLY A 370 5.17 25.42 2.27
N PHE A 371 3.95 25.22 1.77
CA PHE A 371 3.67 24.80 0.39
C PHE A 371 4.18 25.73 -0.72
N GLY A 372 4.34 25.20 -1.94
CA GLY A 372 4.75 25.98 -3.12
C GLY A 372 3.73 27.02 -3.58
N LYS A 373 2.44 26.82 -3.32
CA LYS A 373 1.36 27.78 -3.62
C LYS A 373 0.49 28.00 -2.38
N VAL A 374 -0.10 29.19 -2.26
CA VAL A 374 -1.04 29.51 -1.17
C VAL A 374 -2.38 28.77 -1.33
N THR A 375 -2.79 28.52 -2.57
CA THR A 375 -4.02 27.81 -2.95
C THR A 375 -4.04 26.34 -2.49
N THR A 376 -2.86 25.74 -2.32
CA THR A 376 -2.69 24.42 -1.69
C THR A 376 -3.34 24.34 -0.31
N ILE A 377 -3.38 25.42 0.48
CA ILE A 377 -3.98 25.40 1.82
C ILE A 377 -5.48 25.05 1.75
N ALA A 378 -6.24 25.74 0.91
CA ALA A 378 -7.67 25.49 0.72
C ALA A 378 -7.96 24.16 0.00
N ASN A 379 -7.12 23.77 -0.95
CA ASN A 379 -7.20 22.48 -1.66
C ASN A 379 -7.11 21.30 -0.67
N LEU A 380 -6.04 21.29 0.15
CA LEU A 380 -5.83 20.27 1.17
C LEU A 380 -6.84 20.37 2.31
N ALA A 381 -7.33 21.56 2.67
CA ALA A 381 -8.41 21.72 3.63
C ALA A 381 -9.70 21.00 3.18
N GLY A 382 -10.06 21.13 1.89
CA GLY A 382 -11.15 20.37 1.29
C GLY A 382 -10.97 18.86 1.48
N ALA A 383 -9.79 18.33 1.11
CA ALA A 383 -9.45 16.93 1.34
C ALA A 383 -9.40 16.53 2.83
N GLY A 384 -9.08 17.47 3.72
CA GLY A 384 -9.02 17.31 5.17
C GLY A 384 -10.34 16.87 5.79
N ARG A 385 -11.47 17.16 5.15
CA ARG A 385 -12.81 16.77 5.62
C ARG A 385 -13.07 15.25 5.60
N ARG A 386 -12.11 14.41 5.19
CA ARG A 386 -12.15 12.94 5.33
C ARG A 386 -12.17 12.45 6.79
N ILE A 387 -11.97 13.33 7.76
CA ILE A 387 -12.13 13.03 9.20
C ILE A 387 -13.52 13.38 9.76
N ASP A 388 -14.43 13.92 8.93
CA ASP A 388 -15.81 14.28 9.30
C ASP A 388 -16.79 13.16 8.88
N PRO A 389 -17.50 12.51 9.81
CA PRO A 389 -18.36 11.35 9.54
C PRO A 389 -19.58 11.67 8.65
N ARG A 390 -19.85 12.95 8.38
CA ARG A 390 -21.06 13.42 7.66
C ARG A 390 -20.77 13.76 6.19
N VAL A 391 -19.51 14.04 5.84
CA VAL A 391 -19.18 14.77 4.60
C VAL A 391 -19.03 13.89 3.37
N TYR A 392 -18.43 12.71 3.53
CA TYR A 392 -18.07 11.84 2.40
C TYR A 392 -18.88 10.54 2.35
N CYS A 393 -20.13 10.53 2.82
CA CYS A 393 -21.01 9.39 2.55
C CYS A 393 -21.26 9.24 1.04
N PRO A 394 -21.14 8.04 0.45
CA PRO A 394 -21.41 7.84 -0.96
C PRO A 394 -22.89 8.10 -1.26
N ALA A 395 -23.22 8.52 -2.48
CA ALA A 395 -24.60 8.76 -2.90
C ALA A 395 -25.48 7.49 -2.77
N GLN A 396 -24.84 6.33 -2.92
CA GLN A 396 -25.40 4.98 -2.84
C GLN A 396 -25.91 4.60 -1.44
N LEU A 397 -25.34 5.17 -0.37
CA LEU A 397 -25.75 4.91 1.01
C LEU A 397 -26.99 5.76 1.35
N PRO A 398 -28.16 5.17 1.66
CA PRO A 398 -29.39 5.93 1.92
C PRO A 398 -29.23 6.91 3.08
N VAL A 399 -29.90 8.07 3.01
CA VAL A 399 -29.68 9.19 3.96
C VAL A 399 -30.07 8.81 5.38
N GLU A 400 -31.15 8.05 5.54
CA GLU A 400 -31.65 7.51 6.80
C GLU A 400 -30.72 6.46 7.44
N GLN A 401 -29.72 5.94 6.70
CA GLN A 401 -28.70 5.03 7.23
C GLN A 401 -27.42 5.76 7.66
N ARG A 402 -27.24 7.02 7.29
CA ARG A 402 -26.04 7.82 7.61
C ARG A 402 -26.06 8.34 9.04
N TYR A 403 -24.88 8.56 9.60
CA TYR A 403 -24.70 9.20 10.89
C TYR A 403 -25.20 10.65 10.87
N ASP A 404 -26.09 10.99 11.80
CA ASP A 404 -26.45 12.36 12.15
C ASP A 404 -26.50 12.47 13.68
N PRO A 405 -25.79 13.44 14.31
CA PRO A 405 -25.62 13.50 15.76
C PRO A 405 -26.92 13.77 16.55
N LEU A 406 -28.00 14.17 15.89
CA LEU A 406 -29.30 14.45 16.52
C LEU A 406 -30.37 13.43 16.11
N ASN A 407 -30.39 13.02 14.84
CA ASN A 407 -31.47 12.25 14.22
C ASN A 407 -31.12 10.77 14.03
N ASN A 408 -29.84 10.42 13.87
CA ASN A 408 -29.37 9.03 13.75
C ASN A 408 -27.93 8.86 14.31
N PRO A 409 -27.74 8.97 15.64
CA PRO A 409 -26.42 8.88 16.26
C PRO A 409 -25.80 7.46 16.17
N SER A 410 -26.59 6.46 15.76
CA SER A 410 -26.17 5.09 15.48
C SER A 410 -25.86 4.82 14.00
N GLY A 411 -26.01 5.81 13.12
CA GLY A 411 -25.84 5.66 11.68
C GLY A 411 -24.40 5.42 11.21
N ALA A 412 -24.26 5.05 9.95
CA ALA A 412 -22.99 4.83 9.26
C ALA A 412 -22.13 6.10 9.24
N ARG A 413 -20.91 6.03 9.79
CA ARG A 413 -19.97 7.15 9.99
C ARG A 413 -18.96 7.19 8.85
N CYS A 414 -19.13 8.14 7.93
CA CYS A 414 -18.47 8.20 6.64
C CYS A 414 -17.10 8.90 6.69
N ASP A 415 -16.26 8.52 7.66
CA ASP A 415 -14.90 9.01 7.82
C ASP A 415 -13.84 7.90 7.79
N VAL A 416 -12.60 8.31 7.55
CA VAL A 416 -11.43 7.45 7.34
C VAL A 416 -11.04 6.60 8.56
N TYR A 417 -11.49 6.95 9.78
CA TYR A 417 -11.20 6.18 10.99
C TYR A 417 -12.31 5.16 11.27
N ASP A 418 -13.59 5.53 11.14
CA ASP A 418 -14.70 4.60 11.35
C ASP A 418 -14.78 3.49 10.26
N HIS A 419 -14.41 3.79 9.01
CA HIS A 419 -14.18 2.76 7.97
C HIS A 419 -13.00 1.80 8.29
N GLN A 420 -12.14 2.17 9.24
CA GLN A 420 -11.00 1.40 9.72
C GLN A 420 -11.16 0.98 11.20
N VAL A 421 -12.41 0.87 11.68
CA VAL A 421 -12.69 0.64 13.11
C VAL A 421 -12.16 -0.69 13.66
N ASN A 422 -11.98 -1.73 12.84
CA ASN A 422 -11.35 -3.00 13.26
C ASN A 422 -9.84 -2.81 13.54
N ILE A 423 -9.19 -1.86 12.86
CA ILE A 423 -7.79 -1.50 13.06
C ILE A 423 -7.64 -0.65 14.34
N TRP A 424 -8.45 0.39 14.48
CA TRP A 424 -8.29 1.36 15.57
C TRP A 424 -8.98 0.97 16.88
N GLY A 425 -10.04 0.15 16.80
CA GLY A 425 -10.99 -0.10 17.87
C GLY A 425 -11.88 1.12 18.18
N LYS A 426 -12.95 0.90 18.96
CA LYS A 426 -13.91 1.95 19.36
C LYS A 426 -13.51 2.63 20.68
N ASP A 427 -13.81 3.93 20.82
CA ASP A 427 -13.82 4.63 22.12
C ASP A 427 -15.14 4.34 22.84
N PRO A 428 -15.14 3.73 24.05
CA PRO A 428 -16.36 3.41 24.79
C PRO A 428 -17.18 4.64 25.22
N ARG A 429 -16.65 5.86 25.09
CA ARG A 429 -17.37 7.10 25.42
C ARG A 429 -18.23 7.63 24.27
N THR A 430 -17.91 7.28 23.02
CA THR A 430 -18.56 7.83 21.81
C THR A 430 -19.06 6.76 20.85
N GLY A 431 -18.58 5.51 20.96
CA GLY A 431 -18.89 4.41 20.03
C GLY A 431 -18.15 4.47 18.69
N ALA A 432 -17.61 5.64 18.33
CA ALA A 432 -16.79 5.88 17.13
C ALA A 432 -15.38 5.28 17.26
N ALA A 433 -14.69 5.14 16.12
CA ALA A 433 -13.30 4.69 16.05
C ALA A 433 -12.32 5.62 16.78
N ARG A 434 -11.26 5.02 17.33
CA ARG A 434 -10.14 5.76 17.93
C ARG A 434 -9.33 6.43 16.84
N ARG A 435 -8.89 7.67 17.09
CA ARG A 435 -8.17 8.46 16.09
C ARG A 435 -6.73 8.69 16.55
N PRO A 436 -5.71 8.21 15.82
CA PRO A 436 -4.30 8.53 16.08
C PRO A 436 -3.95 9.92 15.50
N LEU A 437 -4.77 10.94 15.78
CA LEU A 437 -4.64 12.30 15.22
C LEU A 437 -4.29 13.31 16.32
N ASP A 438 -3.12 13.95 16.21
CA ASP A 438 -2.61 14.91 17.20
C ASP A 438 -2.18 16.24 16.57
N ASN A 439 -2.38 17.35 17.27
CA ASN A 439 -1.68 18.61 16.99
C ASN A 439 -1.18 19.36 18.24
N VAL A 440 -1.02 18.67 19.38
CA VAL A 440 -0.52 19.27 20.61
C VAL A 440 0.96 19.62 20.46
N GLY A 441 1.34 20.85 20.82
CA GLY A 441 2.73 21.30 20.80
C GLY A 441 3.29 21.70 19.41
N ILE A 442 2.54 21.47 18.33
CA ILE A 442 2.95 21.87 16.97
C ILE A 442 2.96 23.39 16.85
N GLN A 443 4.10 23.93 16.41
CA GLN A 443 4.34 25.37 16.25
C GLN A 443 4.20 25.78 14.77
N TYR A 444 2.97 25.96 14.31
CA TYR A 444 2.70 26.33 12.91
C TYR A 444 3.38 27.66 12.57
N GLY A 445 4.04 27.73 11.41
CA GLY A 445 4.79 28.90 10.96
C GLY A 445 6.11 29.19 11.71
N LEU A 446 6.68 28.25 12.47
CA LEU A 446 7.92 28.49 13.22
C LEU A 446 9.10 28.91 12.31
N ASP A 447 9.33 28.19 11.21
CA ASP A 447 10.39 28.56 10.26
C ASP A 447 10.07 29.84 9.48
N ALA A 448 8.78 30.14 9.25
CA ALA A 448 8.38 31.43 8.68
C ALA A 448 8.68 32.61 9.61
N LEU A 449 8.50 32.44 10.93
CA LEU A 449 8.93 33.42 11.92
C LEU A 449 10.46 33.52 11.96
N ASN A 450 11.15 32.38 12.03
CA ASN A 450 12.61 32.32 12.12
C ASN A 450 13.33 32.82 10.86
N ALA A 451 12.66 32.82 9.69
CA ALA A 451 13.11 33.46 8.45
C ALA A 451 12.62 34.91 8.29
N GLY A 452 11.94 35.48 9.28
CA GLY A 452 11.44 36.87 9.27
C GLY A 452 10.27 37.13 8.30
N LYS A 453 9.67 36.09 7.72
CA LYS A 453 8.56 36.20 6.74
C LYS A 453 7.24 36.58 7.41
N ILE A 454 7.00 36.09 8.63
CA ILE A 454 5.86 36.48 9.47
C ILE A 454 6.32 37.16 10.75
N THR A 455 5.48 38.02 11.30
CA THR A 455 5.76 38.75 12.54
C THR A 455 5.58 37.87 13.77
N ALA A 456 6.26 38.24 14.87
CA ALA A 456 6.07 37.64 16.18
C ALA A 456 4.61 37.76 16.70
N ALA A 457 3.84 38.76 16.23
CA ALA A 457 2.41 38.88 16.53
C ALA A 457 1.60 37.80 15.79
N GLN A 458 1.77 37.71 14.46
CA GLN A 458 1.12 36.69 13.61
C GLN A 458 1.40 35.26 14.09
N PHE A 459 2.65 34.93 14.45
CA PHE A 459 3.00 33.59 14.95
C PHE A 459 2.34 33.23 16.28
N VAL A 460 2.30 34.17 17.24
CA VAL A 460 1.69 33.96 18.56
C VAL A 460 0.16 33.87 18.44
N ASP A 461 -0.45 34.69 17.58
CA ASP A 461 -1.90 34.68 17.36
C ASP A 461 -2.35 33.39 16.66
N LEU A 462 -1.70 33.01 15.55
CA LEU A 462 -1.91 31.74 14.86
C LEU A 462 -1.90 30.56 15.86
N ASN A 463 -0.82 30.39 16.61
CA ASN A 463 -0.68 29.21 17.47
C ASN A 463 -1.63 29.19 18.67
N LYS A 464 -2.13 30.36 19.09
CA LYS A 464 -3.17 30.54 20.12
C LYS A 464 -4.57 30.25 19.57
N ALA A 465 -4.87 30.62 18.33
CA ALA A 465 -6.20 30.54 17.73
C ALA A 465 -6.47 29.23 16.97
N ILE A 466 -5.44 28.52 16.50
CA ILE A 466 -5.55 27.39 15.57
C ILE A 466 -6.44 26.21 16.03
N GLY A 467 -6.63 26.03 17.34
CA GLY A 467 -7.54 25.03 17.89
C GLY A 467 -7.23 23.57 17.49
N GLY A 468 -8.28 22.79 17.33
CA GLY A 468 -8.27 21.37 16.95
C GLY A 468 -9.67 20.86 16.60
N PHE A 469 -9.85 19.55 16.63
CA PHE A 469 -11.07 18.86 16.19
C PHE A 469 -11.71 18.01 17.30
N ASP A 470 -13.03 18.10 17.47
CA ASP A 470 -13.79 17.12 18.25
C ASP A 470 -14.00 15.80 17.48
N HIS A 471 -14.77 14.87 18.04
CA HIS A 471 -14.97 13.53 17.47
C HIS A 471 -15.72 13.50 16.11
N ASP A 472 -16.48 14.54 15.78
CA ASP A 472 -17.17 14.68 14.48
C ASP A 472 -16.50 15.74 13.58
N ALA A 473 -15.24 16.07 13.91
CA ALA A 473 -14.42 17.07 13.24
C ALA A 473 -14.97 18.51 13.25
N ASN A 474 -15.82 18.84 14.22
CA ASN A 474 -16.16 20.24 14.48
C ASN A 474 -14.93 20.95 15.06
N PHE A 475 -14.67 22.19 14.62
CA PHE A 475 -13.56 23.00 15.12
C PHE A 475 -13.79 23.39 16.58
N VAL A 476 -12.78 23.17 17.42
CA VAL A 476 -12.82 23.47 18.86
C VAL A 476 -11.56 24.23 19.33
N PRO A 477 -11.63 25.09 20.37
CA PRO A 477 -10.46 25.82 20.86
C PRO A 477 -9.34 24.94 21.44
N SER A 478 -9.64 23.70 21.81
CA SER A 478 -8.67 22.71 22.29
C SER A 478 -7.99 21.97 21.14
N ARG A 479 -6.66 21.92 21.16
CA ARG A 479 -5.85 21.10 20.24
C ARG A 479 -6.24 19.61 20.32
N THR A 480 -6.27 18.95 19.17
CA THR A 480 -6.61 17.53 18.99
C THR A 480 -5.57 16.65 19.69
N VAL A 481 -6.03 15.66 20.45
CA VAL A 481 -5.18 14.70 21.16
C VAL A 481 -5.39 13.30 20.58
N ALA A 482 -4.32 12.66 20.12
CA ALA A 482 -4.37 11.31 19.59
C ALA A 482 -4.59 10.26 20.69
N ASP A 483 -5.38 9.22 20.36
CA ASP A 483 -5.64 8.11 21.27
C ASP A 483 -4.37 7.24 21.46
N PRO A 484 -3.90 7.00 22.71
CA PRO A 484 -2.70 6.22 22.97
C PRO A 484 -2.75 4.74 22.51
N ARG A 485 -3.93 4.13 22.45
CA ARG A 485 -4.11 2.77 21.90
C ARG A 485 -3.99 2.80 20.38
N ALA A 486 -4.62 3.77 19.70
CA ALA A 486 -4.50 3.93 18.26
C ALA A 486 -3.05 4.22 17.82
N ILE A 487 -2.33 5.09 18.55
CA ILE A 487 -0.88 5.29 18.39
C ILE A 487 -0.12 3.96 18.52
N SER A 488 -0.38 3.21 19.59
CA SER A 488 0.32 1.95 19.85
C SER A 488 0.07 0.91 18.76
N THR A 489 -1.17 0.81 18.26
CA THR A 489 -1.52 -0.07 17.13
C THR A 489 -0.83 0.39 15.85
N ALA A 490 -0.91 1.68 15.49
CA ALA A 490 -0.34 2.22 14.25
C ALA A 490 1.14 1.81 14.04
N TYR A 491 1.97 1.95 15.08
CA TYR A 491 3.37 1.54 15.04
C TYR A 491 3.57 0.02 15.15
N ARG A 492 2.71 -0.70 15.88
CA ARG A 492 2.86 -2.16 16.10
C ARG A 492 2.46 -2.97 14.86
N THR A 493 1.49 -2.49 14.08
CA THR A 493 0.84 -3.23 12.98
C THR A 493 1.02 -2.55 11.63
N GLY A 494 2.14 -1.82 11.44
CA GLY A 494 2.58 -1.33 10.12
C GLY A 494 1.78 -0.19 9.48
N GLN A 495 0.62 0.16 10.06
CA GLN A 495 -0.29 1.19 9.51
C GLN A 495 0.34 2.60 9.44
N LEU A 496 1.44 2.82 10.15
CA LEU A 496 2.45 3.82 9.79
C LEU A 496 3.64 3.08 9.18
N ILE A 497 3.85 3.22 7.86
CA ILE A 497 4.87 2.44 7.11
C ILE A 497 6.25 2.60 7.74
N ASN A 498 6.92 1.47 7.94
CA ASN A 498 8.27 1.44 8.49
C ASN A 498 9.34 1.54 7.39
N GLY A 499 9.12 0.89 6.24
CA GLY A 499 10.10 0.72 5.16
C GLY A 499 11.11 -0.41 5.41
N GLY A 500 11.07 -1.03 6.59
CA GLY A 500 11.90 -2.17 7.01
C GLY A 500 11.17 -3.52 6.98
N GLY A 501 9.93 -3.55 6.50
CA GLY A 501 9.18 -4.78 6.21
C GLY A 501 9.58 -5.33 4.84
N GLY A 502 8.60 -5.78 4.05
CA GLY A 502 8.91 -6.29 2.70
C GLY A 502 9.53 -5.25 1.77
N LEU A 503 9.23 -3.95 1.95
CA LEU A 503 9.82 -2.84 1.20
C LEU A 503 11.35 -2.79 1.28
N ALA A 504 11.97 -3.32 2.35
CA ALA A 504 13.42 -3.44 2.44
C ALA A 504 14.02 -4.27 1.30
N SER A 505 13.23 -5.18 0.72
CA SER A 505 13.62 -6.09 -0.36
C SER A 505 12.80 -5.95 -1.65
N THR A 506 11.96 -4.91 -1.76
CA THR A 506 11.18 -4.62 -2.98
C THR A 506 11.85 -3.49 -3.78
N PRO A 507 12.12 -3.65 -5.09
CA PRO A 507 12.55 -2.56 -5.97
C PRO A 507 11.38 -1.63 -6.31
N ILE A 508 11.62 -0.31 -6.23
CA ILE A 508 10.59 0.73 -6.37
C ILE A 508 10.97 1.71 -7.46
N ILE A 509 10.09 1.88 -8.45
CA ILE A 509 10.06 3.05 -9.33
C ILE A 509 9.09 4.07 -8.74
N ASP A 510 9.60 5.24 -8.36
CA ASP A 510 8.84 6.41 -7.90
C ASP A 510 8.81 7.41 -9.06
N TYR A 511 7.87 7.22 -9.98
CA TYR A 511 7.67 8.15 -11.10
C TYR A 511 6.83 9.34 -10.66
N ARG A 512 7.07 10.53 -11.21
CA ARG A 512 6.32 11.72 -10.81
C ARG A 512 6.15 12.74 -11.93
N GLN A 513 4.91 13.16 -12.17
CA GLN A 513 4.61 14.47 -12.74
C GLN A 513 4.58 15.49 -11.60
N TYR A 514 5.31 16.59 -11.76
CA TYR A 514 5.45 17.60 -10.71
C TYR A 514 4.24 18.54 -10.66
N TRP A 515 3.34 18.32 -9.69
CA TRP A 515 2.07 19.05 -9.55
C TRP A 515 2.06 20.13 -8.44
N ASP A 516 3.11 20.24 -7.64
CA ASP A 516 3.25 21.25 -6.56
C ASP A 516 3.11 22.70 -7.06
N GLU A 517 3.26 22.92 -8.37
CA GLU A 517 3.12 24.23 -9.01
C GLU A 517 1.79 24.51 -9.74
N LEU A 518 0.83 23.59 -9.71
CA LEU A 518 -0.49 23.83 -10.32
C LEU A 518 -1.17 25.07 -9.70
N PRO A 519 -1.84 25.93 -10.49
CA PRO A 519 -2.37 27.22 -9.99
C PRO A 519 -3.32 27.10 -8.80
N ASN A 520 -4.15 26.06 -8.78
CA ASN A 520 -5.13 25.80 -7.72
C ASN A 520 -4.55 25.04 -6.51
N GLY A 521 -3.22 24.83 -6.49
CA GLY A 521 -2.57 23.89 -5.59
C GLY A 521 -2.94 22.44 -5.91
N ASP A 522 -2.26 21.48 -5.28
CA ASP A 522 -2.55 20.06 -5.41
C ASP A 522 -2.15 19.29 -4.14
N ILE A 523 -2.79 18.13 -3.91
CA ILE A 523 -2.56 17.26 -2.76
C ILE A 523 -1.32 16.37 -2.90
N HIS A 524 -0.93 16.02 -4.12
CA HIS A 524 0.24 15.19 -4.38
C HIS A 524 1.47 16.10 -4.30
N LEU A 525 2.00 16.33 -3.11
CA LEU A 525 3.17 17.18 -2.88
C LEU A 525 4.48 16.36 -2.93
N PHE A 526 5.57 16.94 -3.43
CA PHE A 526 6.79 16.18 -3.76
C PHE A 526 7.54 15.68 -2.50
N PHE A 527 7.38 16.35 -1.35
CA PHE A 527 7.97 15.87 -0.11
C PHE A 527 7.48 14.47 0.30
N HIS A 528 6.34 13.98 -0.21
CA HIS A 528 5.84 12.63 0.09
C HIS A 528 6.72 11.51 -0.50
N SER A 529 7.31 11.70 -1.69
CA SER A 529 8.32 10.77 -2.25
C SER A 529 9.56 10.70 -1.33
N PHE A 530 9.95 11.84 -0.73
CA PHE A 530 11.02 11.92 0.27
C PHE A 530 10.62 11.38 1.65
N SER A 531 9.34 11.45 1.99
CA SER A 531 8.76 10.87 3.20
C SER A 531 8.92 9.34 3.22
N LEU A 532 8.68 8.70 2.07
CA LEU A 532 8.99 7.28 1.86
C LEU A 532 10.51 7.03 1.91
N ARG A 533 11.30 7.82 1.17
CA ARG A 533 12.77 7.67 1.09
C ARG A 533 13.46 7.72 2.46
N GLU A 534 13.07 8.67 3.31
CA GLU A 534 13.64 8.82 4.64
C GLU A 534 13.23 7.69 5.58
N ARG A 535 12.05 7.07 5.40
CA ARG A 535 11.64 5.88 6.18
C ARG A 535 12.44 4.64 5.79
N LEU A 536 12.58 4.38 4.49
CA LEU A 536 13.49 3.34 3.97
C LEU A 536 14.90 3.52 4.57
N ARG A 537 15.45 4.74 4.50
CA ARG A 537 16.77 5.08 5.06
C ARG A 537 16.86 4.90 6.59
N LYS A 538 15.81 5.27 7.33
CA LYS A 538 15.73 5.08 8.79
C LYS A 538 15.66 3.61 9.21
N ALA A 539 15.04 2.75 8.39
CA ALA A 539 14.86 1.34 8.69
C ALA A 539 16.06 0.49 8.24
N ASN A 540 16.57 0.73 7.04
CA ASN A 540 17.53 -0.14 6.34
C ASN A 540 18.97 0.40 6.36
N GLY A 541 19.14 1.71 6.53
CA GLY A 541 20.43 2.43 6.43
C GLY A 541 20.53 3.28 5.16
N ASP A 542 19.99 2.76 4.06
CA ASP A 542 19.87 3.44 2.76
C ASP A 542 18.42 3.35 2.20
N ALA A 543 18.23 3.90 1.01
CA ALA A 543 16.98 3.80 0.25
C ALA A 543 17.27 3.53 -1.24
N ASP A 544 18.36 2.81 -1.53
CA ASP A 544 18.83 2.60 -2.89
C ASP A 544 17.94 1.60 -3.66
N ASN A 545 16.97 0.97 -3.00
CA ASN A 545 15.87 0.25 -3.65
C ASN A 545 14.84 1.17 -4.34
N GLN A 546 14.81 2.47 -4.03
CA GLN A 546 13.89 3.45 -4.62
C GLN A 546 14.59 4.33 -5.66
N VAL A 547 14.04 4.39 -6.87
CA VAL A 547 14.51 5.24 -7.97
C VAL A 547 13.45 6.28 -8.32
N MET A 548 13.77 7.55 -8.15
CA MET A 548 12.88 8.68 -8.42
C MET A 548 13.05 9.21 -9.85
N LEU A 549 11.96 9.32 -10.60
CA LEU A 549 11.93 9.75 -12.00
C LEU A 549 10.93 10.89 -12.21
N VAL A 550 11.41 12.14 -12.31
CA VAL A 550 10.56 13.34 -12.26
C VAL A 550 10.44 14.05 -13.62
N GLN A 551 9.21 14.34 -14.04
CA GLN A 551 8.90 15.15 -15.22
C GLN A 551 7.93 16.29 -14.89
N ALA A 552 7.75 17.22 -15.82
CA ALA A 552 6.81 18.33 -15.71
C ALA A 552 5.34 17.87 -15.61
N ALA A 553 4.47 18.76 -15.13
CA ALA A 553 3.04 18.50 -14.94
C ALA A 553 2.33 18.03 -16.23
N ASP A 554 2.79 18.50 -17.38
CA ASP A 554 2.26 18.31 -18.74
C ASP A 554 3.02 17.25 -19.56
N ALA A 555 3.93 16.50 -18.94
CA ALA A 555 4.73 15.46 -19.61
C ALA A 555 3.85 14.43 -20.36
N PRO A 556 4.05 14.22 -21.69
CA PRO A 556 3.21 13.34 -22.50
C PRO A 556 3.07 11.90 -21.96
N GLY A 557 1.83 11.39 -22.00
CA GLY A 557 1.46 10.07 -21.46
C GLY A 557 1.28 10.03 -19.94
N GLY A 558 1.92 10.91 -19.18
CA GLY A 558 1.77 11.01 -17.72
C GLY A 558 2.06 9.69 -16.99
N PHE A 559 1.19 9.29 -16.05
CA PHE A 559 1.26 7.96 -15.41
C PHE A 559 0.54 6.87 -16.23
N SER A 560 1.13 6.50 -17.36
CA SER A 560 0.68 5.43 -18.26
C SER A 560 1.90 4.80 -18.94
N THR A 561 1.76 3.57 -19.43
CA THR A 561 2.76 2.92 -20.32
C THR A 561 2.95 3.66 -21.65
N THR A 562 2.01 4.53 -22.03
CA THR A 562 2.17 5.46 -23.17
C THR A 562 3.29 6.48 -22.94
N ASN A 563 3.74 6.69 -21.70
CA ASN A 563 4.92 7.47 -21.39
C ASN A 563 6.20 6.61 -21.57
N PRO A 564 7.15 7.00 -22.45
CA PRO A 564 8.37 6.24 -22.69
C PRO A 564 9.30 6.15 -21.47
N VAL A 565 9.22 7.09 -20.51
CA VAL A 565 9.99 7.03 -19.26
C VAL A 565 9.51 5.87 -18.39
N LEU A 566 8.19 5.70 -18.24
CA LEU A 566 7.60 4.61 -17.47
C LEU A 566 7.80 3.25 -18.12
N THR A 567 7.58 3.13 -19.43
CA THR A 567 7.81 1.86 -20.15
C THR A 567 9.30 1.48 -20.16
N GLY A 568 10.22 2.45 -20.26
CA GLY A 568 11.64 2.22 -20.07
C GLY A 568 12.01 1.78 -18.64
N ALA A 569 11.37 2.38 -17.63
CA ALA A 569 11.57 2.03 -16.22
C ALA A 569 11.01 0.64 -15.87
N LEU A 570 9.82 0.27 -16.36
CA LEU A 570 9.23 -1.06 -16.21
C LEU A 570 10.13 -2.14 -16.84
N ALA A 571 10.63 -1.90 -18.06
CA ALA A 571 11.58 -2.81 -18.70
C ALA A 571 12.91 -2.96 -17.92
N ALA A 572 13.34 -1.90 -17.21
CA ALA A 572 14.51 -1.97 -16.33
C ALA A 572 14.21 -2.66 -14.98
N LEU A 573 13.01 -2.47 -14.42
CA LEU A 573 12.52 -3.16 -13.23
C LEU A 573 12.47 -4.68 -13.45
N ASN A 574 11.95 -5.14 -14.59
CA ASN A 574 11.98 -6.56 -14.95
C ASN A 574 13.41 -7.14 -14.94
N ARG A 575 14.37 -6.45 -15.57
CA ARG A 575 15.77 -6.90 -15.58
C ARG A 575 16.41 -6.92 -14.19
N TRP A 576 15.99 -6.01 -13.31
CA TRP A 576 16.44 -5.97 -11.92
C TRP A 576 15.90 -7.17 -11.12
N MET A 577 14.60 -7.46 -11.23
CA MET A 577 13.99 -8.64 -10.59
C MET A 577 14.57 -9.94 -11.15
N ASP A 578 14.64 -10.10 -12.48
CA ASP A 578 15.19 -11.29 -13.13
C ASP A 578 16.64 -11.60 -12.71
N ALA A 579 17.47 -10.56 -12.56
CA ALA A 579 18.84 -10.71 -12.04
C ALA A 579 18.85 -11.05 -10.53
N THR A 580 17.93 -10.47 -9.76
CA THR A 580 17.79 -10.72 -8.30
C THR A 580 17.29 -12.13 -7.99
N ASP A 581 16.47 -12.72 -8.87
CA ASP A 581 15.93 -14.07 -8.74
C ASP A 581 16.95 -15.13 -9.19
N ALA A 582 17.75 -14.83 -10.23
CA ALA A 582 18.84 -15.67 -10.69
C ALA A 582 20.06 -15.70 -9.73
N ASP A 583 20.14 -14.75 -8.80
CA ASP A 583 21.26 -14.62 -7.87
C ASP A 583 21.08 -15.51 -6.62
N HIS A 584 21.81 -16.62 -6.58
CA HIS A 584 21.82 -17.54 -5.44
C HIS A 584 22.99 -17.29 -4.46
N GLY A 585 23.66 -16.14 -4.58
CA GLY A 585 24.75 -15.71 -3.71
C GLY A 585 24.30 -15.29 -2.31
N SER A 586 25.19 -15.43 -1.33
CA SER A 586 24.92 -15.14 0.08
C SER A 586 24.64 -13.66 0.38
N GLY A 587 24.02 -13.37 1.54
CA GLY A 587 23.68 -12.03 2.00
C GLY A 587 22.20 -11.91 2.39
N SER A 588 21.77 -10.70 2.76
CA SER A 588 20.35 -10.40 2.99
C SER A 588 19.59 -10.24 1.65
N PRO A 589 18.25 -10.40 1.63
CA PRO A 589 17.44 -10.12 0.44
C PRO A 589 17.64 -8.70 -0.10
N HIS A 590 17.77 -7.70 0.78
CA HIS A 590 18.13 -6.33 0.43
C HIS A 590 19.50 -6.25 -0.27
N ALA A 591 20.55 -6.87 0.30
CA ALA A 591 21.89 -6.85 -0.31
C ALA A 591 21.95 -7.60 -1.65
N ARG A 592 21.12 -8.64 -1.84
CA ARG A 592 20.92 -9.29 -3.14
C ARG A 592 20.21 -8.38 -4.14
N LEU A 593 19.17 -7.66 -3.71
CA LEU A 593 18.50 -6.69 -4.58
C LEU A 593 19.48 -5.59 -5.02
N MET A 594 20.27 -5.01 -4.09
CA MET A 594 21.12 -3.85 -4.42
C MET A 594 22.23 -4.18 -5.42
N ARG A 595 22.90 -5.33 -5.26
CA ARG A 595 23.99 -5.73 -6.18
C ARG A 595 23.52 -6.09 -7.60
N ASN A 596 22.22 -6.37 -7.78
CA ASN A 596 21.60 -6.64 -9.08
C ASN A 596 20.89 -5.42 -9.70
N LYS A 597 20.98 -4.24 -9.08
CA LYS A 597 20.38 -3.01 -9.59
C LYS A 597 21.05 -2.60 -10.92
N PRO A 598 20.30 -2.43 -12.03
CA PRO A 598 20.88 -1.97 -13.29
C PRO A 598 21.50 -0.57 -13.13
N SER A 599 22.78 -0.41 -13.47
CA SER A 599 23.52 0.85 -13.28
C SER A 599 22.94 2.06 -14.02
N ALA A 600 22.21 1.83 -15.12
CA ALA A 600 21.49 2.87 -15.86
C ALA A 600 20.14 3.28 -15.22
N LEU A 601 19.65 2.52 -14.24
CA LEU A 601 18.41 2.77 -13.48
C LEU A 601 18.74 3.57 -12.21
N ALA A 602 19.10 4.83 -12.42
CA ALA A 602 19.39 5.81 -11.38
C ALA A 602 18.32 6.92 -11.35
N ASP A 603 18.26 7.63 -10.21
CA ASP A 603 17.48 8.86 -10.05
C ASP A 603 17.69 9.83 -11.21
N ALA A 604 16.60 10.43 -11.68
CA ALA A 604 16.65 11.40 -12.76
C ALA A 604 15.46 12.36 -12.73
N CYS A 605 15.67 13.54 -13.31
CA CYS A 605 14.57 14.38 -13.75
C CYS A 605 14.72 14.69 -15.25
N TRP A 606 13.66 15.21 -15.87
CA TRP A 606 13.68 15.74 -17.23
C TRP A 606 13.45 17.25 -17.17
N SER A 607 14.21 18.05 -17.92
CA SER A 607 13.93 19.47 -18.07
C SER A 607 12.53 19.71 -18.69
N PRO A 608 11.97 20.93 -18.63
CA PRO A 608 10.80 21.31 -19.41
C PRO A 608 10.99 21.16 -20.94
N THR A 609 12.24 21.10 -21.42
CA THR A 609 12.62 20.77 -22.80
C THR A 609 12.88 19.27 -23.02
N ASN A 610 12.42 18.41 -22.11
CA ASN A 610 12.53 16.95 -22.12
C ASN A 610 13.97 16.38 -22.15
N GLN A 611 14.97 17.16 -21.72
CA GLN A 611 16.35 16.66 -21.56
C GLN A 611 16.47 15.86 -20.25
N LYS A 612 16.84 14.57 -20.32
CA LYS A 612 17.12 13.78 -19.12
C LYS A 612 18.37 14.29 -18.40
N ILE A 613 18.24 14.50 -17.10
CA ILE A 613 19.30 14.86 -16.14
C ILE A 613 19.38 13.72 -15.14
N VAL A 614 20.49 12.96 -15.15
CA VAL A 614 20.76 11.92 -14.14
C VAL A 614 21.43 12.59 -12.95
N GLU A 615 20.70 12.68 -11.83
CA GLU A 615 21.09 13.43 -10.64
C GLU A 615 20.29 12.88 -9.45
N LYS A 616 20.94 12.65 -8.30
CA LYS A 616 20.27 12.13 -7.09
C LYS A 616 19.22 13.14 -6.63
N GLN A 617 17.97 12.72 -6.50
CA GLN A 617 16.90 13.59 -6.02
C GLN A 617 17.09 13.84 -4.52
N VAL A 618 17.02 15.11 -4.10
CA VAL A 618 17.17 15.54 -2.70
C VAL A 618 16.02 16.48 -2.29
N ASP A 619 15.68 16.46 -1.00
CA ASP A 619 14.68 17.35 -0.39
C ASP A 619 15.27 18.77 -0.32
N GLY A 620 14.82 19.67 -1.19
CA GLY A 620 15.39 21.01 -1.32
C GLY A 620 14.83 21.85 -2.48
N ILE A 621 15.25 23.12 -2.52
CA ILE A 621 14.75 24.17 -3.43
C ILE A 621 15.97 24.84 -4.06
N GLY A 622 16.13 24.75 -5.38
CA GLY A 622 17.30 25.29 -6.10
C GLY A 622 18.66 24.66 -5.73
N THR A 623 18.66 23.59 -4.93
CA THR A 623 19.86 22.90 -4.39
C THR A 623 20.58 22.01 -5.40
N THR A 624 19.91 21.65 -6.50
CA THR A 624 20.40 20.81 -7.60
C THR A 624 19.77 21.28 -8.92
N LYS A 625 20.17 20.73 -10.07
CA LYS A 625 19.48 21.05 -11.35
C LYS A 625 18.03 20.59 -11.30
N CYS A 626 17.75 19.40 -10.76
CA CYS A 626 16.41 18.89 -10.59
C CYS A 626 15.58 19.73 -9.60
N ASN A 627 16.14 20.18 -8.47
CA ASN A 627 15.42 21.09 -7.56
C ASN A 627 15.27 22.53 -8.10
N THR A 628 15.90 22.87 -9.22
CA THR A 628 15.71 24.16 -9.91
C THR A 628 14.48 24.13 -10.82
N TYR A 629 14.14 22.96 -11.39
CA TYR A 629 12.89 22.75 -12.12
C TYR A 629 11.74 22.27 -11.22
N TYR A 630 12.04 21.44 -10.22
CA TYR A 630 11.08 20.74 -9.37
C TYR A 630 11.45 20.90 -7.88
N PRO A 631 11.32 22.11 -7.32
CA PRO A 631 11.63 22.37 -5.91
C PRO A 631 10.70 21.58 -4.97
N VAL A 632 11.28 21.03 -3.89
CA VAL A 632 10.53 20.26 -2.88
C VAL A 632 10.04 21.22 -1.80
N TRP A 633 8.73 21.31 -1.62
CA TRP A 633 8.12 22.23 -0.65
C TRP A 633 7.70 21.51 0.64
N PRO A 634 7.98 22.08 1.83
CA PRO A 634 7.67 21.44 3.11
C PRO A 634 6.18 21.49 3.46
N SER A 635 5.77 20.53 4.27
CA SER A 635 4.47 20.49 4.99
C SER A 635 4.43 21.45 6.20
N PRO A 636 3.23 21.72 6.76
CA PRO A 636 3.09 22.51 7.98
C PRO A 636 3.85 21.94 9.18
N ARG A 637 4.06 20.62 9.24
CA ARG A 637 4.86 19.97 10.30
C ARG A 637 6.35 20.17 10.09
N GLN A 638 6.85 20.11 8.86
CA GLN A 638 8.24 20.45 8.55
C GLN A 638 8.53 21.91 8.90
N VAL A 639 7.65 22.85 8.58
CA VAL A 639 7.74 24.27 8.98
C VAL A 639 7.66 24.48 10.51
N ALA A 640 7.14 23.49 11.24
CA ALA A 640 7.14 23.43 12.70
C ALA A 640 8.35 22.65 13.28
N GLY A 641 9.30 22.21 12.46
CA GLY A 641 10.54 21.51 12.84
C GLY A 641 10.53 19.97 12.73
N ALA A 642 9.50 19.35 12.15
CA ALA A 642 9.41 17.90 12.01
C ALA A 642 10.24 17.35 10.82
N SER A 643 10.65 16.08 10.91
CA SER A 643 11.31 15.35 9.81
C SER A 643 10.37 15.12 8.62
N VAL A 644 10.89 15.20 7.39
CA VAL A 644 10.18 14.87 6.13
C VAL A 644 9.56 13.46 6.13
N ALA A 645 10.11 12.54 6.92
CA ALA A 645 9.54 11.22 7.16
C ALA A 645 8.07 11.23 7.61
N ASN A 646 7.62 12.29 8.30
CA ASN A 646 6.27 12.40 8.88
C ASN A 646 5.87 11.12 9.68
N ASP A 647 6.83 10.55 10.41
CA ASP A 647 6.77 9.26 11.11
C ASP A 647 6.48 9.39 12.61
N ILE A 648 6.23 10.61 13.09
CA ILE A 648 5.89 10.93 14.48
C ILE A 648 4.41 11.29 14.56
N ILE A 649 3.58 10.36 15.06
CA ILE A 649 2.13 10.57 15.26
C ILE A 649 1.88 11.63 16.32
N LYS A 650 2.56 11.49 17.47
CA LYS A 650 2.52 12.43 18.58
C LYS A 650 3.94 12.70 19.09
N CYS A 651 4.36 13.95 19.01
CA CYS A 651 5.65 14.39 19.53
C CYS A 651 5.70 14.27 21.07
N ARG A 652 6.90 14.11 21.64
CA ARG A 652 7.12 14.44 23.06
C ARG A 652 7.12 15.96 23.20
N LEU A 653 6.78 16.45 24.39
CA LEU A 653 6.71 17.88 24.66
C LEU A 653 7.85 18.33 25.59
N ARG A 654 8.46 19.46 25.25
CA ARG A 654 9.43 20.18 26.10
C ARG A 654 8.97 21.61 26.36
N PRO A 655 9.41 22.26 27.45
CA PRO A 655 9.16 23.69 27.62
C PRO A 655 9.75 24.50 26.45
N PRO A 656 9.03 25.51 25.90
CA PRO A 656 9.60 26.40 24.91
C PRO A 656 10.74 27.22 25.54
N THR A 657 11.84 27.38 24.81
CA THR A 657 13.02 28.16 25.21
C THR A 657 13.17 29.39 24.31
N ARG A 658 13.72 30.51 24.81
CA ARG A 658 13.89 31.70 23.96
C ARG A 658 14.87 31.50 22.81
N SER A 659 15.80 30.54 22.94
CA SER A 659 16.73 30.09 21.90
C SER A 659 16.07 29.39 20.72
N ASP A 660 14.82 28.93 20.83
CA ASP A 660 14.07 28.33 19.72
C ASP A 660 13.62 29.36 18.66
N TYR A 661 13.74 30.66 18.96
CA TYR A 661 13.23 31.77 18.14
C TYR A 661 14.35 32.74 17.77
N LYS A 662 14.62 32.88 16.47
CA LYS A 662 15.59 33.85 15.91
C LYS A 662 15.08 35.30 16.00
N VAL A 663 13.77 35.49 16.20
CA VAL A 663 13.11 36.79 16.37
C VAL A 663 12.90 37.11 17.85
N LYS A 664 13.25 38.32 18.28
CA LYS A 664 13.14 38.79 19.67
C LYS A 664 11.66 38.98 20.08
N LEU A 665 11.08 37.95 20.71
CA LEU A 665 9.75 38.01 21.33
C LEU A 665 9.71 39.00 22.51
N THR A 666 8.69 39.86 22.56
CA THR A 666 8.44 40.74 23.73
C THR A 666 8.03 39.93 24.97
N SER A 667 8.11 40.52 26.16
CA SER A 667 7.64 39.88 27.39
C SER A 667 6.15 39.48 27.34
N ALA A 668 5.32 40.26 26.65
CA ALA A 668 3.91 39.94 26.44
C ALA A 668 3.71 38.76 25.47
N GLN A 669 4.39 38.79 24.32
CA GLN A 669 4.39 37.68 23.35
C GLN A 669 4.90 36.37 23.99
N TRP A 670 5.99 36.45 24.77
CA TRP A 670 6.53 35.30 25.49
C TRP A 670 5.56 34.73 26.53
N LYS A 671 4.84 35.59 27.25
CA LYS A 671 3.80 35.17 28.21
C LYS A 671 2.65 34.47 27.48
N ALA A 672 2.13 35.06 26.39
CA ALA A 672 1.05 34.50 25.59
C ALA A 672 1.44 33.15 24.95
N LEU A 673 2.67 33.03 24.45
CA LEU A 673 3.20 31.79 23.87
C LEU A 673 3.32 30.68 24.93
N ARG A 674 3.79 31.00 26.14
CA ARG A 674 3.79 30.05 27.28
C ARG A 674 2.38 29.72 27.81
N GLN A 675 1.39 30.59 27.63
CA GLN A 675 -0.01 30.31 27.96
C GLN A 675 -0.68 29.42 26.89
N THR A 676 -0.28 29.55 25.64
CA THR A 676 -0.68 28.68 24.52
C THR A 676 -0.10 27.28 24.71
N PHE A 677 1.22 27.19 24.90
CA PHE A 677 1.95 25.93 25.05
C PHE A 677 2.21 25.57 26.53
N ARG A 678 1.14 25.56 27.35
CA ARG A 678 1.23 25.19 28.78
C ARG A 678 1.75 23.78 29.03
N GLY A 679 1.46 22.84 28.11
CA GLY A 679 2.00 21.47 28.14
C GLY A 679 3.39 21.33 27.48
N GLY A 680 3.94 22.41 26.92
CA GLY A 680 5.16 22.39 26.11
C GLY A 680 4.90 22.47 24.60
N VAL A 681 5.99 22.58 23.84
CA VAL A 681 6.08 22.50 22.38
C VAL A 681 6.70 21.17 21.96
N CYS A 682 6.50 20.75 20.71
CA CYS A 682 7.09 19.51 20.22
C CYS A 682 8.61 19.50 20.32
N ASP A 683 9.15 18.40 20.86
CA ASP A 683 10.54 18.02 20.74
C ASP A 683 10.69 16.98 19.63
N TRP A 684 10.96 17.46 18.41
CA TRP A 684 11.17 16.61 17.24
C TRP A 684 12.54 15.89 17.23
N SER A 685 13.43 16.18 18.19
CA SER A 685 14.67 15.43 18.38
C SER A 685 14.46 14.14 19.19
N ALA A 686 13.34 14.04 19.90
CA ALA A 686 13.00 12.90 20.73
C ALA A 686 12.06 11.90 19.99
N GLN A 687 12.24 10.61 20.28
CA GLN A 687 11.35 9.54 19.83
C GLN A 687 9.89 9.84 20.23
N GLY A 688 8.96 9.68 19.28
CA GLY A 688 7.54 9.94 19.47
C GLY A 688 6.89 9.17 20.63
N VAL A 689 5.79 9.69 21.14
CA VAL A 689 4.97 9.00 22.14
C VAL A 689 4.46 7.69 21.53
N GLY A 690 4.72 6.56 22.20
CA GLY A 690 4.32 5.24 21.72
C GLY A 690 5.04 4.72 20.46
N GLN A 691 6.02 5.46 19.92
CA GLN A 691 6.79 5.05 18.74
C GLN A 691 7.62 3.80 19.03
N GLN A 692 7.43 2.77 18.23
CA GLN A 692 8.06 1.46 18.34
C GLN A 692 8.27 0.87 16.93
N ARG A 693 9.03 -0.23 16.83
CA ARG A 693 9.06 -1.03 15.59
C ARG A 693 7.75 -1.83 15.45
N PRO A 694 7.35 -2.22 14.23
CA PRO A 694 6.31 -3.24 14.03
C PRO A 694 6.64 -4.53 14.79
N ALA A 695 5.61 -5.24 15.25
CA ALA A 695 5.78 -6.54 15.93
C ALA A 695 6.12 -7.68 14.97
N GLY A 696 5.87 -7.48 13.67
CA GLY A 696 6.07 -8.45 12.60
C GLY A 696 5.31 -7.99 11.36
N SER A 697 5.36 -8.81 10.31
CA SER A 697 4.54 -8.68 9.10
C SER A 697 3.28 -9.55 9.18
N TRP A 698 2.38 -9.39 8.21
CA TRP A 698 1.06 -10.00 8.12
C TRP A 698 0.21 -9.78 9.38
N PRO A 699 -0.06 -8.51 9.77
CA PRO A 699 -0.98 -8.21 10.85
C PRO A 699 -2.41 -8.64 10.48
N THR A 700 -3.16 -9.12 11.46
CA THR A 700 -4.58 -9.47 11.33
C THR A 700 -5.39 -8.80 12.43
N PHE A 701 -6.67 -8.54 12.14
CA PHE A 701 -7.56 -7.74 12.97
C PHE A 701 -8.84 -8.54 13.31
N PRO A 702 -9.33 -8.48 14.57
CA PRO A 702 -10.43 -9.28 15.08
C PRO A 702 -11.82 -8.66 14.84
#